data_AF-A0A6P0B6Y1-F1
#
_entry.id   AF-A0A6P0B6Y1-F1
#
_cell.length_a   1.000
_cell.length_b   1.000
_cell.length_c   1.000
_cell.angle_alpha   90.00
_cell.angle_beta   90.00
_cell.angle_gamma   90.00
#
_symmetry.space_group_name_H-M   'P 1'
#
loop_
_entity.id
_entity.type
_entity.pdbx_description
1 polymer ?
#
loop_
_entity_poly.entity_id
_entity_poly.type
_entity_poly.pdbx_seq_one_letter_code
_entity_poly.pdbx_strand_id
1 'polypeptide(L)'
;MSFSPNQGVLSTPPRIYYVNPLLLQGIDAWREVFDHAADTGFDRVLTAPLFDRGGERSVFASHDLDRLDPQLSLGSAVEDGVARLTEAARKSGVALMMDLMLDGKARDPESGFHPVDPRRSPLDPAEPMTAMEAESQSRLLEEWTERLRGLAGLGLSGYRALGIDRIAPAAFKSLISAVREKADAQFLAWTPGTDFGARSAVKNTGFDGCFSSMAWWNFDERWFVEEHRVQKPLGWQIAFPEPPFGRRIAHGTESREILERRAVRALRLAASLGGGLMVPMGFEYGAATPLDPTHGNGTGLRGLRHDLAFDISSEIRLANTEIGKKSHAPTSSLRLIRNANGPVSALLQSAAEDLRGTENVRFILLNRDLRKSAPAPVTALREAACGFLPAAADGTALRLRAGETLVVEGKAPAPITSRPILDVAQAIASPRLAIENIIPQVDNGRFPVKRVVGDTITVEADIFGDGHDPIAAVLLWRPLDAVGWNETEMQLVENDRWRAEFLLERIGRYEFAVEAWKNPFAIFRYELTKKNDARLDLKLELQEGLNLVRSAETHAGAALGTDLKALVSRLESASDAERTAILLDARTSELMNKADRRPFRLRSTASAVDAERKEAAFASWYQIFPRSQSGDPDRHGSFDDVIPRLSAIRDMGFDVLYFPPIHPIGSTNRKGRNNSLKAGPGDPGSPYAIGSEDGGHDAIHPELGEFEDFRRLVEEAGRHGLEIALDLAIQASPDHPWLKEHPGWFDWRPDGTIKYAENPPKKYEDIVNVDFYTKDALPSLWVELRDVVQLWVDQGVKLFRVDNPHTKPFPFWEWLIGDIRARHPDVVFLSEAFTKPKVMYRLAKIGFSQSYTYFTWRNAKWELEQYMRELTETAPKEFFRPHFFVNTHDINPDFLQNAPRPAFLIRAALAATLSGLWGVYNGFELCEGRPDAKRKEYADSEKYEIRAWDYDRPGNIIAEIRTLNRIRNENTALHSHLGLTLLNARNDNILFFEKASRARDNVLLIAVSLDPHNLQRSDVELPLWHWSLGDGGTLDAEDLIGGYRFKWTGKWQSIGLNPEVLPYAIWRIRSREA
;
A
#
# COMPACT_ATOMS: atom_id res chain seq x y z
N MET A 1 16.48 -27.60 -54.34
CA MET A 1 15.48 -26.61 -53.94
C MET A 1 14.25 -27.37 -53.49
N SER A 2 14.00 -27.45 -52.18
CA SER A 2 12.90 -28.23 -51.60
C SER A 2 11.59 -27.44 -51.69
N PHE A 3 10.62 -27.97 -52.42
CA PHE A 3 9.25 -27.47 -52.42
C PHE A 3 8.59 -27.77 -51.07
N SER A 4 8.01 -26.75 -50.43
CA SER A 4 7.26 -26.86 -49.17
C SER A 4 5.86 -27.42 -49.43
N PRO A 5 5.30 -28.36 -48.64
CA PRO A 5 4.07 -29.09 -48.99
C PRO A 5 2.73 -28.34 -48.77
N ASN A 6 2.73 -27.02 -48.50
CA ASN A 6 1.53 -26.29 -48.07
C ASN A 6 0.86 -25.42 -49.16
N GLN A 7 0.91 -25.81 -50.43
CA GLN A 7 0.30 -25.04 -51.53
C GLN A 7 -1.19 -25.34 -51.83
N GLY A 8 -1.97 -25.85 -50.86
CA GLY A 8 -3.39 -26.19 -51.08
C GLY A 8 -4.43 -25.46 -50.20
N VAL A 9 -4.02 -24.63 -49.24
CA VAL A 9 -4.98 -23.92 -48.37
C VAL A 9 -5.46 -22.66 -49.08
N LEU A 10 -6.78 -22.54 -49.32
CA LEU A 10 -7.40 -21.30 -49.78
C LEU A 10 -6.91 -20.12 -48.94
N SER A 11 -6.62 -18.98 -49.59
CA SER A 11 -6.20 -17.75 -48.92
C SER A 11 -7.30 -17.12 -48.05
N THR A 12 -8.53 -17.62 -48.13
CA THR A 12 -9.72 -17.10 -47.45
C THR A 12 -10.43 -18.17 -46.61
N PRO A 13 -10.98 -17.82 -45.43
CA PRO A 13 -11.78 -18.74 -44.62
C PRO A 13 -13.06 -19.22 -45.35
N PRO A 14 -13.47 -20.49 -45.19
CA PRO A 14 -14.63 -21.03 -45.90
C PRO A 14 -15.96 -20.45 -45.38
N ARG A 15 -16.88 -20.14 -46.30
CA ARG A 15 -18.22 -19.64 -46.01
C ARG A 15 -19.24 -20.61 -46.61
N ILE A 16 -19.78 -21.46 -45.75
CA ILE A 16 -20.56 -22.64 -46.13
C ILE A 16 -22.04 -22.42 -45.80
N TYR A 17 -22.89 -22.60 -46.81
CA TYR A 17 -24.33 -22.73 -46.61
C TYR A 17 -24.70 -24.22 -46.59
N TYR A 18 -25.24 -24.71 -45.47
CA TYR A 18 -25.55 -26.13 -45.30
C TYR A 18 -26.99 -26.43 -45.69
N VAL A 19 -27.21 -27.46 -46.52
CA VAL A 19 -28.55 -27.86 -46.97
C VAL A 19 -28.84 -29.33 -46.71
N ASN A 20 -30.12 -29.61 -46.42
CA ASN A 20 -30.64 -30.97 -46.40
C ASN A 20 -31.23 -31.28 -47.78
N PRO A 21 -30.68 -32.26 -48.53
CA PRO A 21 -31.09 -32.54 -49.89
C PRO A 21 -32.56 -33.01 -49.99
N LEU A 22 -33.14 -33.58 -48.92
CA LEU A 22 -34.55 -34.01 -48.90
C LEU A 22 -35.56 -32.85 -48.98
N LEU A 23 -35.13 -31.63 -48.67
CA LEU A 23 -35.95 -30.43 -48.84
C LEU A 23 -35.90 -29.88 -50.27
N LEU A 24 -35.00 -30.41 -51.12
CA LEU A 24 -34.70 -29.89 -52.46
C LEU A 24 -35.05 -30.91 -53.53
N GLN A 25 -36.33 -30.92 -53.94
CA GLN A 25 -36.81 -31.82 -54.98
C GLN A 25 -36.57 -31.23 -56.38
N GLY A 26 -35.68 -31.86 -57.15
CA GLY A 26 -35.35 -31.48 -58.53
C GLY A 26 -34.36 -30.32 -58.65
N ILE A 27 -33.77 -30.17 -59.85
CA ILE A 27 -32.63 -29.27 -60.09
C ILE A 27 -32.94 -27.77 -59.86
N ASP A 28 -34.19 -27.35 -60.01
CA ASP A 28 -34.56 -25.94 -59.84
C ASP A 28 -34.56 -25.50 -58.38
N ALA A 29 -34.94 -26.38 -57.45
CA ALA A 29 -34.83 -26.12 -56.01
C ALA A 29 -33.36 -25.95 -55.58
N TRP A 30 -32.44 -26.70 -56.21
CA TRP A 30 -31.00 -26.56 -56.01
C TRP A 30 -30.45 -25.24 -56.57
N ARG A 31 -30.87 -24.83 -57.77
CA ARG A 31 -30.49 -23.53 -58.34
C ARG A 31 -30.90 -22.37 -57.44
N GLU A 32 -32.12 -22.40 -56.92
CA GLU A 32 -32.61 -21.36 -55.99
C GLU A 32 -31.74 -21.27 -54.72
N VAL A 33 -31.29 -22.42 -54.20
CA VAL A 33 -30.34 -22.47 -53.08
C VAL A 33 -28.97 -21.90 -53.45
N PHE A 34 -28.42 -22.26 -54.62
CA PHE A 34 -27.11 -21.77 -55.06
C PHE A 34 -27.12 -20.26 -55.25
N ASP A 35 -28.16 -19.72 -55.89
CA ASP A 35 -28.32 -18.27 -56.09
C ASP A 35 -28.49 -17.54 -54.76
N HIS A 36 -29.26 -18.10 -53.82
CA HIS A 36 -29.43 -17.53 -52.47
C HIS A 36 -28.14 -17.58 -51.65
N ALA A 37 -27.39 -18.68 -51.71
CA ALA A 37 -26.10 -18.80 -51.04
C ALA A 37 -25.10 -17.75 -51.57
N ALA A 38 -25.07 -17.54 -52.90
CA ALA A 38 -24.26 -16.51 -53.52
C ALA A 38 -24.68 -15.08 -53.11
N ASP A 39 -25.98 -14.76 -53.14
CA ASP A 39 -26.51 -13.45 -52.71
C ASP A 39 -26.19 -13.14 -51.25
N THR A 40 -26.27 -14.17 -50.39
CA THR A 40 -25.96 -14.03 -48.96
C THR A 40 -24.46 -14.09 -48.65
N GLY A 41 -23.61 -14.23 -49.67
CA GLY A 41 -22.16 -14.11 -49.58
C GLY A 41 -21.41 -15.38 -49.18
N PHE A 42 -22.05 -16.54 -49.24
CA PHE A 42 -21.38 -17.83 -49.12
C PHE A 42 -20.64 -18.17 -50.41
N ASP A 43 -19.51 -18.86 -50.28
CA ASP A 43 -18.75 -19.34 -51.45
C ASP A 43 -19.02 -20.81 -51.74
N ARG A 44 -19.68 -21.52 -50.83
CA ARG A 44 -19.93 -22.95 -50.95
C ARG A 44 -21.27 -23.37 -50.39
N VAL A 45 -21.83 -24.42 -50.98
CA VAL A 45 -22.97 -25.16 -50.45
C VAL A 45 -22.52 -26.55 -50.05
N LEU A 46 -22.80 -26.94 -48.80
CA LEU A 46 -22.52 -28.27 -48.27
C LEU A 46 -23.83 -29.03 -48.10
N THR A 47 -23.93 -30.20 -48.72
CA THR A 47 -25.12 -31.07 -48.60
C THR A 47 -24.83 -32.32 -47.78
N ALA A 48 -25.87 -32.87 -47.14
CA ALA A 48 -25.87 -34.27 -46.70
C ALA A 48 -25.67 -35.22 -47.90
N PRO A 49 -25.34 -36.50 -47.68
CA PRO A 49 -25.10 -37.47 -48.76
C PRO A 49 -26.29 -37.57 -49.72
N LEU A 50 -26.00 -37.77 -51.00
CA LEU A 50 -27.00 -37.81 -52.08
C LEU A 50 -27.39 -39.24 -52.50
N PHE A 51 -26.77 -40.23 -51.88
CA PHE A 51 -26.91 -41.64 -52.23
C PHE A 51 -28.25 -42.23 -51.79
N ASP A 52 -28.67 -43.29 -52.47
CA ASP A 52 -29.91 -44.00 -52.16
C ASP A 52 -29.89 -44.58 -50.74
N ARG A 53 -30.88 -44.18 -49.94
CA ARG A 53 -31.06 -44.57 -48.54
C ARG A 53 -31.93 -45.81 -48.37
N GLY A 54 -32.63 -46.27 -49.41
CA GLY A 54 -33.53 -47.42 -49.31
C GLY A 54 -34.80 -47.18 -48.46
N GLY A 55 -35.36 -45.96 -48.48
CA GLY A 55 -36.63 -45.62 -47.83
C GLY A 55 -36.52 -44.55 -46.72
N GLU A 56 -37.21 -44.74 -45.60
CA GLU A 56 -37.27 -43.81 -44.44
C GLU A 56 -35.97 -43.79 -43.59
N ARG A 57 -34.85 -44.29 -44.12
CA ARG A 57 -33.56 -44.29 -43.41
C ARG A 57 -32.94 -42.90 -43.38
N SER A 58 -31.99 -42.66 -42.48
CA SER A 58 -31.27 -41.38 -42.41
C SER A 58 -30.50 -41.07 -43.71
N VAL A 59 -30.37 -39.80 -44.10
CA VAL A 59 -29.46 -39.32 -45.17
C VAL A 59 -28.01 -39.68 -44.96
N PHE A 60 -27.62 -40.02 -43.73
CA PHE A 60 -26.28 -40.51 -43.41
C PHE A 60 -26.14 -42.03 -43.47
N ALA A 61 -27.21 -42.75 -43.84
CA ALA A 61 -27.27 -44.21 -43.90
C ALA A 61 -27.51 -44.68 -45.34
N SER A 62 -26.45 -44.71 -46.14
CA SER A 62 -26.56 -45.13 -47.54
C SER A 62 -26.79 -46.64 -47.67
N HIS A 63 -27.82 -47.01 -48.42
CA HIS A 63 -28.14 -48.39 -48.80
C HIS A 63 -27.38 -48.78 -50.08
N ASP A 64 -27.37 -47.89 -51.07
CA ASP A 64 -26.66 -48.07 -52.35
C ASP A 64 -25.85 -46.80 -52.68
N LEU A 65 -24.53 -46.94 -52.72
CA LEU A 65 -23.58 -45.85 -52.97
C LEU A 65 -23.39 -45.54 -54.47
N ASP A 66 -23.93 -46.38 -55.37
CA ASP A 66 -23.82 -46.24 -56.82
C ASP A 66 -25.08 -45.61 -57.44
N ARG A 67 -26.10 -45.31 -56.63
CA ARG A 67 -27.36 -44.68 -57.06
C ARG A 67 -27.68 -43.43 -56.24
N LEU A 68 -28.33 -42.46 -56.88
CA LEU A 68 -28.90 -41.30 -56.19
C LEU A 68 -30.24 -41.64 -55.55
N ASP A 69 -30.54 -40.99 -54.42
CA ASP A 69 -31.83 -41.15 -53.77
C ASP A 69 -32.97 -40.67 -54.68
N PRO A 70 -33.96 -41.53 -54.99
CA PRO A 70 -35.09 -41.18 -55.86
C PRO A 70 -35.88 -39.95 -55.40
N GLN A 71 -35.97 -39.69 -54.09
CA GLN A 71 -36.70 -38.54 -53.53
C GLN A 71 -36.07 -37.20 -53.92
N LEU A 72 -34.79 -37.18 -54.29
CA LEU A 72 -34.11 -35.96 -54.75
C LEU A 72 -34.56 -35.52 -56.13
N SER A 73 -35.18 -36.40 -56.92
CA SER A 73 -35.60 -36.15 -58.30
C SER A 73 -34.46 -35.65 -59.21
N LEU A 74 -33.26 -36.20 -59.02
CA LEU A 74 -32.05 -35.89 -59.77
C LEU A 74 -31.62 -37.06 -60.68
N GLY A 75 -32.54 -37.91 -61.13
CA GLY A 75 -32.19 -39.14 -61.86
C GLY A 75 -31.54 -40.21 -60.98
N SER A 76 -31.15 -41.35 -61.57
CA SER A 76 -30.66 -42.52 -60.83
C SER A 76 -29.13 -42.67 -60.80
N ALA A 77 -28.41 -42.17 -61.80
CA ALA A 77 -26.95 -42.28 -61.89
C ALA A 77 -26.27 -41.17 -61.08
N VAL A 78 -25.32 -41.56 -60.22
CA VAL A 78 -24.57 -40.64 -59.34
C VAL A 78 -23.76 -39.64 -60.14
N GLU A 79 -23.08 -40.10 -61.19
CA GLU A 79 -22.18 -39.27 -62.00
C GLU A 79 -22.94 -38.13 -62.68
N ASP A 80 -24.06 -38.44 -63.33
CA ASP A 80 -24.88 -37.47 -64.06
C ASP A 80 -25.55 -36.46 -63.12
N GLY A 81 -26.06 -36.91 -61.97
CA GLY A 81 -26.71 -36.02 -61.01
C GLY A 81 -25.71 -35.10 -60.32
N VAL A 82 -24.57 -35.64 -59.87
CA VAL A 82 -23.50 -34.84 -59.25
C VAL A 82 -22.93 -33.84 -60.25
N ALA A 83 -22.61 -34.25 -61.48
CA ALA A 83 -22.08 -33.34 -62.51
C ALA A 83 -23.04 -32.18 -62.84
N ARG A 84 -24.36 -32.43 -62.86
CA ARG A 84 -25.36 -31.36 -63.06
C ARG A 84 -25.46 -30.42 -61.88
N LEU A 85 -25.35 -30.92 -60.65
CA LEU A 85 -25.37 -30.09 -59.45
C LEU A 85 -24.11 -29.23 -59.33
N THR A 86 -22.94 -29.78 -59.58
CA THR A 86 -21.67 -29.04 -59.56
C THR A 86 -21.64 -27.97 -60.64
N GLU A 87 -22.15 -28.27 -61.84
CA GLU A 87 -22.29 -27.29 -62.91
C GLU A 87 -23.28 -26.17 -62.57
N ALA A 88 -24.41 -26.50 -61.94
CA ALA A 88 -25.38 -25.51 -61.47
C ALA A 88 -24.79 -24.60 -60.39
N ALA A 89 -24.10 -25.17 -59.40
CA ALA A 89 -23.41 -24.41 -58.35
C ALA A 89 -22.38 -23.43 -58.96
N ARG A 90 -21.56 -23.92 -59.88
CA ARG A 90 -20.53 -23.13 -60.58
C ARG A 90 -21.11 -21.94 -61.33
N LYS A 91 -22.27 -22.10 -61.98
CA LYS A 91 -22.97 -21.01 -62.68
C LYS A 91 -23.46 -19.91 -61.74
N SER A 92 -23.88 -20.28 -60.53
CA SER A 92 -24.27 -19.33 -59.48
C SER A 92 -23.08 -18.74 -58.71
N GLY A 93 -21.84 -19.17 -59.01
CA GLY A 93 -20.63 -18.66 -58.39
C GLY A 93 -20.27 -19.29 -57.04
N VAL A 94 -20.86 -20.43 -56.70
CA VAL A 94 -20.57 -21.18 -55.46
C VAL A 94 -20.04 -22.58 -55.78
N ALA A 95 -19.27 -23.17 -54.87
CA ALA A 95 -18.79 -24.55 -55.02
C ALA A 95 -19.67 -25.53 -54.23
N LEU A 96 -19.82 -26.77 -54.73
CA LEU A 96 -20.58 -27.81 -54.04
C LEU A 96 -19.65 -28.72 -53.23
N MET A 97 -20.03 -29.02 -51.99
CA MET A 97 -19.39 -29.97 -51.10
C MET A 97 -20.41 -30.99 -50.58
N MET A 98 -19.94 -32.14 -50.15
CA MET A 98 -20.81 -33.21 -49.62
C MET A 98 -20.31 -33.74 -48.28
N ASP A 99 -21.23 -34.09 -47.38
CA ASP A 99 -20.91 -34.85 -46.18
C ASP A 99 -20.39 -36.24 -46.53
N LEU A 100 -19.35 -36.66 -45.82
CA LEU A 100 -18.69 -37.94 -45.99
C LEU A 100 -18.82 -38.76 -44.71
N MET A 101 -19.44 -39.91 -44.83
CA MET A 101 -19.69 -40.87 -43.77
C MET A 101 -19.04 -42.19 -44.23
N LEU A 102 -17.89 -42.52 -43.64
CA LEU A 102 -16.98 -43.56 -44.12
C LEU A 102 -17.22 -44.93 -43.45
N ASP A 103 -18.03 -44.98 -42.39
CA ASP A 103 -18.52 -46.23 -41.85
C ASP A 103 -19.36 -46.98 -42.92
N GLY A 104 -19.25 -48.31 -42.91
CA GLY A 104 -19.79 -49.17 -43.97
C GLY A 104 -21.31 -49.08 -44.15
N LYS A 105 -21.83 -49.77 -45.19
CA LYS A 105 -23.27 -49.84 -45.55
C LYS A 105 -24.17 -49.95 -44.32
N ALA A 106 -25.31 -49.25 -44.36
CA ALA A 106 -26.32 -49.25 -43.29
C ALA A 106 -26.61 -50.67 -42.79
N ARG A 107 -26.64 -50.88 -41.46
CA ARG A 107 -26.98 -52.17 -40.84
C ARG A 107 -28.29 -52.71 -41.42
N ASP A 108 -28.32 -54.01 -41.72
CA ASP A 108 -29.50 -54.68 -42.26
C ASP A 108 -30.62 -54.70 -41.18
N PRO A 109 -31.80 -54.07 -41.42
CA PRO A 109 -32.85 -53.97 -40.41
C PRO A 109 -33.45 -55.32 -40.01
N GLU A 110 -33.22 -56.40 -40.76
CA GLU A 110 -33.65 -57.75 -40.37
C GLU A 110 -32.75 -58.42 -39.32
N SER A 111 -31.58 -57.85 -39.01
CA SER A 111 -30.76 -58.31 -37.88
C SER A 111 -31.33 -57.77 -36.57
N GLY A 112 -32.24 -58.53 -35.96
CA GLY A 112 -32.92 -58.17 -34.71
C GLY A 112 -31.92 -57.79 -33.60
N PHE A 113 -31.77 -56.49 -33.35
CA PHE A 113 -30.94 -55.97 -32.26
C PHE A 113 -31.72 -54.92 -31.47
N HIS A 114 -31.91 -55.19 -30.18
CA HIS A 114 -32.32 -54.20 -29.20
C HIS A 114 -31.07 -53.43 -28.74
N PRO A 115 -31.11 -52.08 -28.59
CA PRO A 115 -29.96 -51.34 -28.09
C PRO A 115 -29.68 -51.74 -26.64
N VAL A 116 -28.58 -52.46 -26.39
CA VAL A 116 -28.11 -52.82 -25.04
C VAL A 116 -27.48 -51.60 -24.33
N ASP A 117 -27.23 -50.50 -25.05
CA ASP A 117 -26.72 -49.24 -24.49
C ASP A 117 -27.71 -48.08 -24.71
N PRO A 118 -28.42 -47.61 -23.66
CA PRO A 118 -29.37 -46.50 -23.75
C PRO A 118 -28.72 -45.15 -24.09
N ARG A 119 -27.39 -45.08 -24.20
CA ARG A 119 -26.64 -43.88 -24.63
C ARG A 119 -26.45 -43.79 -26.14
N ARG A 120 -26.73 -44.85 -26.91
CA ARG A 120 -26.63 -44.83 -28.38
C ARG A 120 -27.97 -44.48 -29.02
N SER A 121 -27.95 -43.52 -29.95
CA SER A 121 -29.15 -43.11 -30.66
C SER A 121 -29.68 -44.28 -31.52
N PRO A 122 -31.00 -44.55 -31.54
CA PRO A 122 -31.61 -45.49 -32.48
C PRO A 122 -31.40 -45.12 -33.96
N LEU A 123 -30.96 -43.88 -34.22
CA LEU A 123 -30.67 -43.33 -35.54
C LEU A 123 -29.17 -43.37 -35.89
N ASP A 124 -28.32 -44.00 -35.07
CA ASP A 124 -26.89 -44.15 -35.35
C ASP A 124 -26.67 -45.23 -36.46
N PRO A 125 -26.19 -44.85 -37.65
CA PRO A 125 -26.42 -45.65 -38.85
C PRO A 125 -25.49 -46.85 -39.06
N ALA A 126 -24.38 -46.98 -38.32
CA ALA A 126 -23.37 -48.03 -38.60
C ALA A 126 -22.46 -48.42 -37.42
N GLU A 127 -21.74 -49.55 -37.58
CA GLU A 127 -20.64 -49.94 -36.67
C GLU A 127 -19.37 -49.14 -36.95
N PRO A 128 -18.58 -48.76 -35.92
CA PRO A 128 -17.31 -48.08 -36.13
C PRO A 128 -16.37 -48.93 -36.98
N MET A 129 -15.72 -48.36 -38.01
CA MET A 129 -14.72 -49.10 -38.80
C MET A 129 -13.60 -49.66 -37.93
N THR A 130 -13.24 -48.98 -36.83
CA THR A 130 -12.27 -49.45 -35.83
C THR A 130 -12.62 -50.80 -35.19
N ALA A 131 -13.88 -51.25 -35.27
CA ALA A 131 -14.33 -52.56 -34.80
C ALA A 131 -14.29 -53.65 -35.90
N MET A 132 -13.96 -53.30 -37.15
CA MET A 132 -13.86 -54.22 -38.29
C MET A 132 -12.47 -54.88 -38.38
N GLU A 133 -12.38 -56.02 -39.07
CA GLU A 133 -11.09 -56.66 -39.38
C GLU A 133 -10.25 -55.82 -40.35
N ALA A 134 -8.93 -55.85 -40.20
CA ALA A 134 -7.99 -54.99 -40.95
C ALA A 134 -8.07 -55.15 -42.48
N GLU A 135 -8.38 -56.35 -42.97
CA GLU A 135 -8.55 -56.62 -44.41
C GLU A 135 -9.83 -55.97 -44.97
N SER A 136 -10.94 -56.04 -44.22
CA SER A 136 -12.20 -55.37 -44.57
C SER A 136 -12.08 -53.85 -44.50
N GLN A 137 -11.35 -53.32 -43.52
CA GLN A 137 -11.05 -51.88 -43.44
C GLN A 137 -10.27 -51.39 -44.67
N SER A 138 -9.26 -52.14 -45.09
CA SER A 138 -8.41 -51.76 -46.24
C SER A 138 -9.20 -51.76 -47.55
N ARG A 139 -10.03 -52.79 -47.80
CA ARG A 139 -10.89 -52.85 -49.00
C ARG A 139 -11.90 -51.69 -49.04
N LEU A 140 -12.57 -51.42 -47.92
CA LEU A 140 -13.53 -50.32 -47.83
C LEU A 140 -12.87 -48.95 -48.07
N LEU A 141 -11.64 -48.76 -47.57
CA LEU A 141 -10.87 -47.53 -47.81
C LEU A 141 -10.45 -47.38 -49.28
N GLU A 142 -10.07 -48.46 -49.97
CA GLU A 142 -9.76 -48.42 -51.41
C GLU A 142 -11.00 -48.05 -52.24
N GLU A 143 -12.15 -48.67 -51.95
CA GLU A 143 -13.42 -48.37 -52.62
C GLU A 143 -13.84 -46.90 -52.42
N TRP A 144 -13.73 -46.40 -51.19
CA TRP A 144 -13.98 -44.98 -50.90
C TRP A 144 -12.96 -44.06 -51.57
N THR A 145 -11.68 -44.45 -51.65
CA THR A 145 -10.64 -43.65 -52.32
C THR A 145 -10.98 -43.43 -53.79
N GLU A 146 -11.34 -44.49 -54.51
CA GLU A 146 -11.67 -44.38 -55.93
C GLU A 146 -12.99 -43.61 -56.15
N ARG A 147 -13.98 -43.83 -55.29
CA ARG A 147 -15.26 -43.11 -55.35
C ARG A 147 -15.09 -41.61 -55.12
N LEU A 148 -14.35 -41.20 -54.09
CA LEU A 148 -14.11 -39.78 -53.78
C LEU A 148 -13.29 -39.10 -54.87
N ARG A 149 -12.37 -39.82 -55.51
CA ARG A 149 -11.62 -39.35 -56.68
C ARG A 149 -12.53 -39.13 -57.88
N GLY A 150 -13.42 -40.08 -58.18
CA GLY A 150 -14.40 -39.95 -59.26
C GLY A 150 -15.33 -38.75 -59.05
N LEU A 151 -15.90 -38.65 -57.83
CA LEU A 151 -16.78 -37.56 -57.42
C LEU A 151 -16.09 -36.18 -57.46
N ALA A 152 -14.83 -36.08 -57.02
CA ALA A 152 -14.06 -34.85 -57.13
C ALA A 152 -13.77 -34.48 -58.59
N GLY A 153 -13.53 -35.47 -59.46
CA GLY A 153 -13.36 -35.30 -60.90
C GLY A 153 -14.61 -34.73 -61.61
N LEU A 154 -15.80 -34.89 -61.03
CA LEU A 154 -17.06 -34.31 -61.52
C LEU A 154 -17.30 -32.86 -61.04
N GLY A 155 -16.33 -32.27 -60.32
CA GLY A 155 -16.38 -30.88 -59.87
C GLY A 155 -16.88 -30.68 -58.43
N LEU A 156 -16.95 -31.74 -57.61
CA LEU A 156 -17.14 -31.57 -56.17
C LEU A 156 -15.88 -30.94 -55.56
N SER A 157 -16.07 -29.84 -54.85
CA SER A 157 -14.99 -29.03 -54.30
C SER A 157 -14.41 -29.54 -52.98
N GLY A 158 -15.07 -30.53 -52.37
CA GLY A 158 -14.58 -31.18 -51.16
C GLY A 158 -15.65 -31.86 -50.32
N TYR A 159 -15.22 -32.32 -49.15
CA TYR A 159 -15.95 -33.20 -48.28
C TYR A 159 -15.88 -32.75 -46.82
N ARG A 160 -16.97 -32.93 -46.07
CA ARG A 160 -16.96 -32.84 -44.61
C ARG A 160 -17.03 -34.25 -44.02
N ALA A 161 -15.93 -34.72 -43.45
CA ALA A 161 -15.85 -36.04 -42.84
C ALA A 161 -16.54 -36.04 -41.47
N LEU A 162 -17.55 -36.88 -41.33
CA LEU A 162 -18.23 -37.19 -40.07
C LEU A 162 -17.57 -38.42 -39.41
N GLY A 163 -17.72 -38.57 -38.09
CA GLY A 163 -17.23 -39.75 -37.37
C GLY A 163 -15.70 -39.92 -37.35
N ILE A 164 -14.95 -38.83 -37.16
CA ILE A 164 -13.47 -38.85 -37.18
C ILE A 164 -12.82 -39.77 -36.12
N ASP A 165 -13.56 -40.12 -35.08
CA ASP A 165 -13.19 -41.05 -34.01
C ASP A 165 -13.50 -42.52 -34.35
N ARG A 166 -14.26 -42.76 -35.43
CA ARG A 166 -14.66 -44.10 -35.89
C ARG A 166 -13.63 -44.75 -36.82
N ILE A 167 -12.58 -44.02 -37.21
CA ILE A 167 -11.58 -44.41 -38.21
C ILE A 167 -10.18 -44.05 -37.73
N ALA A 168 -9.19 -44.91 -38.02
CA ALA A 168 -7.81 -44.66 -37.65
C ALA A 168 -7.23 -43.42 -38.40
N PRO A 169 -6.49 -42.52 -37.73
CA PRO A 169 -5.92 -41.32 -38.36
C PRO A 169 -5.04 -41.59 -39.59
N ALA A 170 -4.32 -42.73 -39.61
CA ALA A 170 -3.49 -43.14 -40.74
C ALA A 170 -4.32 -43.44 -42.01
N ALA A 171 -5.56 -43.90 -41.85
CA ALA A 171 -6.47 -44.14 -42.96
C ALA A 171 -6.94 -42.83 -43.58
N PHE A 172 -7.30 -41.82 -42.76
CA PHE A 172 -7.61 -40.48 -43.26
C PHE A 172 -6.44 -39.87 -44.02
N LYS A 173 -5.21 -40.01 -43.50
CA LYS A 173 -4.01 -39.51 -44.19
C LYS A 173 -3.84 -40.11 -45.58
N SER A 174 -3.98 -41.43 -45.68
CA SER A 174 -3.82 -42.15 -46.94
C SER A 174 -4.93 -41.79 -47.94
N LEU A 175 -6.18 -41.76 -47.47
CA LEU A 175 -7.37 -41.40 -48.27
C LEU A 175 -7.25 -39.98 -48.84
N ILE A 176 -6.99 -38.99 -47.97
CA ILE A 176 -6.91 -37.57 -48.36
C ILE A 176 -5.77 -37.35 -49.36
N SER A 177 -4.59 -37.94 -49.11
CA SER A 177 -3.46 -37.85 -50.05
C SER A 177 -3.80 -38.45 -51.41
N ALA A 178 -4.39 -39.64 -51.46
CA ALA A 178 -4.70 -40.35 -52.71
C ALA A 178 -5.79 -39.70 -53.56
N VAL A 179 -6.74 -38.98 -52.94
CA VAL A 179 -7.73 -38.17 -53.65
C VAL A 179 -7.08 -36.90 -54.23
N ARG A 180 -6.22 -36.24 -53.45
CA ARG A 180 -5.55 -34.99 -53.85
C ARG A 180 -4.52 -35.12 -54.96
N GLU A 181 -3.98 -36.32 -55.17
CA GLU A 181 -3.10 -36.58 -56.32
C GLU A 181 -3.78 -36.32 -57.68
N LYS A 182 -5.13 -36.40 -57.75
CA LYS A 182 -5.87 -36.27 -59.01
C LYS A 182 -6.90 -35.14 -59.04
N ALA A 183 -7.31 -34.59 -57.91
CA ALA A 183 -8.28 -33.50 -57.83
C ALA A 183 -7.99 -32.57 -56.64
N ASP A 184 -8.18 -31.26 -56.83
CA ASP A 184 -8.03 -30.26 -55.76
C ASP A 184 -9.29 -30.22 -54.88
N ALA A 185 -9.44 -31.26 -54.03
CA ALA A 185 -10.59 -31.43 -53.13
C ALA A 185 -10.23 -31.08 -51.68
N GLN A 186 -11.10 -30.30 -51.04
CA GLN A 186 -10.95 -29.97 -49.63
C GLN A 186 -11.53 -31.03 -48.70
N PHE A 187 -10.91 -31.20 -47.54
CA PHE A 187 -11.39 -32.11 -46.50
C PHE A 187 -11.52 -31.35 -45.19
N LEU A 188 -12.73 -31.34 -44.63
CA LEU A 188 -13.05 -30.70 -43.36
C LEU A 188 -13.48 -31.74 -42.33
N ALA A 189 -12.89 -31.69 -41.13
CA ALA A 189 -13.21 -32.60 -40.04
C ALA A 189 -14.40 -32.09 -39.21
N TRP A 190 -15.50 -32.84 -39.15
CA TRP A 190 -16.53 -32.59 -38.15
C TRP A 190 -16.07 -33.11 -36.79
N THR A 191 -15.58 -32.21 -35.95
CA THR A 191 -15.11 -32.53 -34.60
C THR A 191 -16.14 -32.38 -33.47
N PRO A 192 -17.26 -31.64 -33.60
CA PRO A 192 -18.25 -31.56 -32.53
C PRO A 192 -18.78 -32.93 -32.12
N GLY A 193 -18.88 -33.16 -30.82
CA GLY A 193 -19.30 -34.45 -30.24
C GLY A 193 -18.19 -35.49 -30.07
N THR A 194 -16.95 -35.20 -30.46
CA THR A 194 -15.79 -36.12 -30.29
C THR A 194 -14.90 -35.73 -29.11
N ASP A 195 -14.16 -36.68 -28.55
CA ASP A 195 -13.18 -36.45 -27.47
C ASP A 195 -11.94 -35.66 -27.95
N PHE A 196 -11.29 -34.90 -27.06
CA PHE A 196 -10.11 -34.10 -27.40
C PHE A 196 -8.90 -34.94 -27.87
N GLY A 197 -8.79 -36.19 -27.41
CA GLY A 197 -7.80 -37.15 -27.88
C GLY A 197 -8.01 -37.52 -29.35
N ALA A 198 -9.26 -37.77 -29.76
CA ALA A 198 -9.59 -38.07 -31.17
C ALA A 198 -9.26 -36.88 -32.10
N ARG A 199 -9.55 -35.65 -31.65
CA ARG A 199 -9.24 -34.42 -32.39
C ARG A 199 -7.73 -34.19 -32.54
N SER A 200 -6.98 -34.47 -31.47
CA SER A 200 -5.51 -34.39 -31.49
C SER A 200 -4.89 -35.45 -32.40
N ALA A 201 -5.48 -36.64 -32.46
CA ALA A 201 -4.99 -37.79 -33.22
C ALA A 201 -5.07 -37.57 -34.75
N VAL A 202 -6.04 -36.78 -35.23
CA VAL A 202 -6.16 -36.42 -36.66
C VAL A 202 -5.30 -35.21 -37.08
N LYS A 203 -4.39 -34.75 -36.21
CA LYS A 203 -3.39 -33.75 -36.59
C LYS A 203 -2.48 -34.28 -37.70
N ASN A 204 -2.16 -33.44 -38.68
CA ASN A 204 -1.30 -33.75 -39.82
C ASN A 204 -1.80 -34.90 -40.73
N THR A 205 -3.10 -35.23 -40.71
CA THR A 205 -3.69 -36.21 -41.65
C THR A 205 -4.12 -35.57 -42.98
N GLY A 206 -3.98 -34.25 -43.14
CA GLY A 206 -4.25 -33.56 -44.39
C GLY A 206 -5.58 -32.80 -44.45
N PHE A 207 -6.39 -32.80 -43.38
CA PHE A 207 -7.57 -31.92 -43.27
C PHE A 207 -7.19 -30.43 -43.45
N ASP A 208 -8.04 -29.67 -44.12
CA ASP A 208 -7.90 -28.22 -44.36
C ASP A 208 -8.55 -27.35 -43.27
N GLY A 209 -9.39 -27.98 -42.45
CA GLY A 209 -10.10 -27.34 -41.37
C GLY A 209 -10.95 -28.30 -40.58
N CYS A 210 -11.55 -27.78 -39.52
CA CYS A 210 -12.47 -28.47 -38.65
C CYS A 210 -13.58 -27.55 -38.18
N PHE A 211 -14.63 -28.13 -37.61
CA PHE A 211 -15.77 -27.39 -37.07
C PHE A 211 -15.64 -27.21 -35.55
N SER A 212 -15.85 -26.00 -35.04
CA SER A 212 -15.84 -25.71 -33.59
C SER A 212 -17.16 -26.11 -32.92
N SER A 213 -17.14 -26.28 -31.60
CA SER A 213 -18.32 -26.58 -30.80
C SER A 213 -18.96 -25.30 -30.21
N MET A 214 -18.74 -24.15 -30.84
CA MET A 214 -19.23 -22.83 -30.40
C MET A 214 -20.74 -22.79 -30.14
N ALA A 215 -21.55 -23.51 -30.94
CA ALA A 215 -23.00 -23.56 -30.79
C ALA A 215 -23.48 -24.10 -29.42
N TRP A 216 -22.65 -24.87 -28.72
CA TRP A 216 -22.95 -25.42 -27.39
C TRP A 216 -22.22 -24.70 -26.25
N TRP A 217 -21.40 -23.68 -26.57
CA TRP A 217 -20.67 -22.93 -25.57
C TRP A 217 -21.57 -21.93 -24.84
N ASN A 218 -21.52 -21.93 -23.51
CA ASN A 218 -22.28 -21.01 -22.66
C ASN A 218 -21.64 -19.61 -22.55
N PHE A 219 -20.63 -19.34 -23.37
CA PHE A 219 -19.89 -18.07 -23.44
C PHE A 219 -19.00 -17.74 -22.24
N ASP A 220 -18.75 -18.68 -21.34
CA ASP A 220 -17.95 -18.45 -20.14
C ASP A 220 -17.13 -19.66 -19.69
N GLU A 221 -17.39 -20.85 -20.24
CA GLU A 221 -16.60 -22.04 -19.91
C GLU A 221 -15.26 -22.09 -20.64
N ARG A 222 -14.23 -22.55 -19.93
CA ARG A 222 -12.86 -22.58 -20.43
C ARG A 222 -12.63 -23.63 -21.52
N TRP A 223 -13.45 -24.70 -21.58
CA TRP A 223 -13.24 -25.81 -22.53
C TRP A 223 -13.22 -25.33 -23.99
N PHE A 224 -13.90 -24.24 -24.32
CA PHE A 224 -13.93 -23.70 -25.68
C PHE A 224 -12.55 -23.17 -26.11
N VAL A 225 -11.79 -22.58 -25.19
CA VAL A 225 -10.42 -22.12 -25.46
C VAL A 225 -9.46 -23.30 -25.60
N GLU A 226 -9.64 -24.35 -24.80
CA GLU A 226 -8.84 -25.58 -24.91
C GLU A 226 -9.15 -26.34 -26.22
N GLU A 227 -10.44 -26.41 -26.61
CA GLU A 227 -10.87 -26.90 -27.93
C GLU A 227 -10.17 -26.14 -29.05
N HIS A 228 -10.21 -24.80 -29.02
CA HIS A 228 -9.59 -23.93 -30.03
C HIS A 228 -8.08 -24.19 -30.15
N ARG A 229 -7.41 -24.47 -29.03
CA ARG A 229 -5.98 -24.81 -28.99
C ARG A 229 -5.69 -26.18 -29.60
N VAL A 230 -6.49 -27.20 -29.28
CA VAL A 230 -6.35 -28.58 -29.79
C VAL A 230 -6.61 -28.63 -31.30
N GLN A 231 -7.57 -27.84 -31.79
CA GLN A 231 -7.99 -27.80 -33.19
C GLN A 231 -7.10 -26.93 -34.08
N LYS A 232 -6.34 -25.98 -33.51
CA LYS A 232 -5.43 -25.08 -34.24
C LYS A 232 -4.57 -25.76 -35.32
N PRO A 233 -4.01 -26.97 -35.12
CA PRO A 233 -3.21 -27.65 -36.15
C PRO A 233 -4.00 -28.26 -37.30
N LEU A 234 -5.34 -28.30 -37.23
CA LEU A 234 -6.21 -28.90 -38.25
C LEU A 234 -6.60 -27.92 -39.37
N GLY A 235 -6.15 -26.66 -39.31
CA GLY A 235 -6.42 -25.63 -40.31
C GLY A 235 -7.53 -24.68 -39.88
N TRP A 236 -8.47 -24.39 -40.79
CA TRP A 236 -9.58 -23.47 -40.56
C TRP A 236 -10.52 -23.96 -39.44
N GLN A 237 -10.83 -23.12 -38.46
CA GLN A 237 -11.77 -23.45 -37.39
C GLN A 237 -13.14 -22.83 -37.67
N ILE A 238 -13.98 -23.58 -38.36
CA ILE A 238 -15.27 -23.13 -38.87
C ILE A 238 -16.27 -23.10 -37.72
N ALA A 239 -16.82 -21.92 -37.43
CA ALA A 239 -17.88 -21.75 -36.44
C ALA A 239 -19.25 -21.77 -37.12
N PHE A 240 -20.28 -22.13 -36.37
CA PHE A 240 -21.65 -22.13 -36.83
C PHE A 240 -22.58 -21.71 -35.70
N PRO A 241 -23.64 -20.93 -35.98
CA PRO A 241 -24.54 -20.46 -34.95
C PRO A 241 -25.39 -21.59 -34.38
N GLU A 242 -25.75 -22.58 -35.18
CA GLU A 242 -26.52 -23.76 -34.77
C GLU A 242 -26.19 -24.99 -35.64
N PRO A 243 -26.27 -26.22 -35.08
CA PRO A 243 -26.03 -27.44 -35.84
C PRO A 243 -27.18 -27.73 -36.84
N PRO A 244 -26.89 -28.30 -38.03
CA PRO A 244 -27.92 -28.53 -39.05
C PRO A 244 -29.13 -29.38 -38.63
N PHE A 245 -28.91 -30.56 -38.05
CA PHE A 245 -29.98 -31.49 -37.61
C PHE A 245 -30.25 -31.43 -36.11
N GLY A 246 -29.69 -30.44 -35.42
CA GLY A 246 -29.89 -30.27 -33.99
C GLY A 246 -30.98 -29.25 -33.67
N ARG A 247 -31.16 -28.98 -32.37
CA ARG A 247 -32.12 -27.99 -31.90
C ARG A 247 -31.82 -26.59 -32.48
N ARG A 248 -32.83 -25.97 -33.08
CA ARG A 248 -32.75 -24.61 -33.66
C ARG A 248 -32.70 -23.53 -32.59
N ILE A 249 -31.99 -22.43 -32.84
CA ILE A 249 -31.90 -21.27 -31.94
C ILE A 249 -33.25 -20.58 -31.73
N ALA A 250 -34.09 -20.56 -32.77
CA ALA A 250 -35.43 -20.00 -32.76
C ALA A 250 -36.46 -20.89 -32.04
N HIS A 251 -36.07 -22.09 -31.56
CA HIS A 251 -36.96 -22.99 -30.84
C HIS A 251 -37.30 -22.45 -29.43
N GLY A 252 -38.59 -22.40 -29.09
CA GLY A 252 -39.10 -22.04 -27.76
C GLY A 252 -40.26 -21.04 -27.83
N THR A 253 -40.54 -20.38 -26.69
CA THR A 253 -41.68 -19.46 -26.51
C THR A 253 -41.28 -18.01 -26.25
N GLU A 254 -39.98 -17.67 -26.40
CA GLU A 254 -39.48 -16.30 -26.24
C GLU A 254 -40.01 -15.37 -27.35
N SER A 255 -39.99 -14.06 -27.12
CA SER A 255 -40.45 -13.10 -28.13
C SER A 255 -39.55 -13.08 -29.36
N ARG A 256 -40.12 -12.71 -30.52
CA ARG A 256 -39.39 -12.53 -31.79
C ARG A 256 -38.09 -11.74 -31.61
N GLU A 257 -38.13 -10.61 -30.91
CA GLU A 257 -36.95 -9.76 -30.68
C GLU A 257 -35.83 -10.46 -29.90
N ILE A 258 -36.17 -11.29 -28.90
CA ILE A 258 -35.18 -12.02 -28.09
C ILE A 258 -34.57 -13.15 -28.91
N LEU A 259 -35.40 -13.86 -29.70
CA LEU A 259 -34.93 -14.92 -30.60
C LEU A 259 -34.03 -14.35 -31.71
N GLU A 260 -34.39 -13.21 -32.29
CA GLU A 260 -33.60 -12.50 -33.29
C GLU A 260 -32.26 -12.04 -32.69
N ARG A 261 -32.25 -11.39 -31.51
CA ARG A 261 -30.99 -11.01 -30.82
C ARG A 261 -30.11 -12.22 -30.51
N ARG A 262 -30.71 -13.36 -30.12
CA ARG A 262 -29.99 -14.60 -29.87
C ARG A 262 -29.32 -15.13 -31.14
N ALA A 263 -30.05 -15.14 -32.27
CA ALA A 263 -29.54 -15.56 -33.56
C ALA A 263 -28.43 -14.63 -34.08
N VAL A 264 -28.64 -13.30 -34.01
CA VAL A 264 -27.64 -12.30 -34.39
C VAL A 264 -26.39 -12.43 -33.52
N ARG A 265 -26.52 -12.61 -32.20
CA ARG A 265 -25.37 -12.83 -31.31
C ARG A 265 -24.55 -14.06 -31.69
N ALA A 266 -25.22 -15.20 -31.92
CA ALA A 266 -24.56 -16.43 -32.30
C ALA A 266 -23.83 -16.29 -33.64
N LEU A 267 -24.48 -15.67 -34.63
CA LEU A 267 -23.90 -15.38 -35.94
C LEU A 267 -22.69 -14.44 -35.84
N ARG A 268 -22.81 -13.33 -35.11
CA ARG A 268 -21.75 -12.34 -34.95
C ARG A 268 -20.56 -12.89 -34.18
N LEU A 269 -20.78 -13.71 -33.15
CA LEU A 269 -19.71 -14.40 -32.43
C LEU A 269 -19.01 -15.42 -33.33
N ALA A 270 -19.76 -16.27 -34.05
CA ALA A 270 -19.19 -17.23 -35.01
C ALA A 270 -18.31 -16.53 -36.05
N ALA A 271 -18.78 -15.41 -36.62
CA ALA A 271 -18.02 -14.63 -37.59
C ALA A 271 -16.79 -13.93 -36.99
N SER A 272 -16.86 -13.49 -35.71
CA SER A 272 -15.77 -12.74 -35.07
C SER A 272 -14.54 -13.59 -34.76
N LEU A 273 -14.70 -14.91 -34.60
CA LEU A 273 -13.63 -15.88 -34.35
C LEU A 273 -12.67 -16.01 -35.56
N GLY A 274 -13.17 -15.81 -36.78
CA GLY A 274 -12.36 -15.63 -37.99
C GLY A 274 -11.89 -16.90 -38.72
N GLY A 275 -12.29 -18.09 -38.27
CA GLY A 275 -11.88 -19.37 -38.87
C GLY A 275 -12.83 -19.93 -39.96
N GLY A 276 -13.84 -19.17 -40.37
CA GLY A 276 -14.88 -19.58 -41.33
C GLY A 276 -16.26 -19.65 -40.69
N LEU A 277 -17.31 -19.67 -41.52
CA LEU A 277 -18.71 -19.68 -41.08
C LEU A 277 -19.49 -20.76 -41.83
N MET A 278 -20.25 -21.59 -41.09
CA MET A 278 -21.28 -22.43 -41.66
C MET A 278 -22.65 -22.02 -41.12
N VAL A 279 -23.64 -21.88 -42.01
CA VAL A 279 -25.03 -21.60 -41.63
C VAL A 279 -25.96 -22.63 -42.27
N PRO A 280 -26.80 -23.34 -41.50
CA PRO A 280 -27.79 -24.24 -42.06
C PRO A 280 -28.99 -23.50 -42.63
N MET A 281 -29.56 -24.05 -43.70
CA MET A 281 -30.74 -23.49 -44.35
C MET A 281 -31.90 -23.32 -43.37
N GLY A 282 -32.53 -22.15 -43.41
CA GLY A 282 -33.64 -21.77 -42.55
C GLY A 282 -33.23 -21.02 -41.29
N PHE A 283 -31.94 -20.97 -40.94
CA PHE A 283 -31.45 -20.16 -39.82
C PHE A 283 -31.73 -18.67 -40.04
N GLU A 284 -31.54 -18.19 -41.27
CA GLU A 284 -31.78 -16.80 -41.66
C GLU A 284 -33.23 -16.37 -41.48
N TYR A 285 -34.16 -17.33 -41.53
CA TYR A 285 -35.60 -17.14 -41.41
C TYR A 285 -36.13 -17.46 -40.01
N GLY A 286 -35.25 -17.86 -39.08
CA GLY A 286 -35.66 -18.25 -37.73
C GLY A 286 -36.49 -19.53 -37.68
N ALA A 287 -36.19 -20.52 -38.54
CA ALA A 287 -36.86 -21.81 -38.52
C ALA A 287 -36.78 -22.46 -37.12
N ALA A 288 -37.92 -22.79 -36.52
CA ALA A 288 -37.99 -23.36 -35.18
C ALA A 288 -37.80 -24.89 -35.12
N THR A 289 -37.99 -25.56 -36.26
CA THR A 289 -37.90 -27.02 -36.39
C THR A 289 -36.51 -27.43 -36.93
N PRO A 290 -35.83 -28.41 -36.31
CA PRO A 290 -34.59 -29.00 -36.84
C PRO A 290 -34.77 -29.51 -38.28
N LEU A 291 -33.68 -29.57 -39.06
CA LEU A 291 -33.71 -30.35 -40.30
C LEU A 291 -33.95 -31.82 -39.95
N ASP A 292 -34.86 -32.47 -40.66
CA ASP A 292 -35.16 -33.90 -40.47
C ASP A 292 -34.24 -34.74 -41.38
N PRO A 293 -33.39 -35.63 -40.83
CA PRO A 293 -32.50 -36.46 -41.63
C PRO A 293 -33.19 -37.61 -42.36
N THR A 294 -34.49 -37.85 -42.12
CA THR A 294 -35.27 -38.98 -42.66
C THR A 294 -36.34 -38.54 -43.65
N HIS A 295 -36.93 -37.36 -43.44
CA HIS A 295 -38.03 -36.84 -44.25
C HIS A 295 -37.76 -35.43 -44.77
N GLY A 296 -38.38 -35.06 -45.89
CA GLY A 296 -38.38 -33.71 -46.43
C GLY A 296 -39.66 -33.41 -47.18
N ASN A 297 -40.12 -32.16 -47.11
CA ASN A 297 -41.38 -31.73 -47.72
C ASN A 297 -41.22 -31.17 -49.15
N GLY A 298 -40.00 -31.14 -49.69
CA GLY A 298 -39.70 -30.65 -51.04
C GLY A 298 -39.93 -29.14 -51.28
N THR A 299 -40.32 -28.37 -50.27
CA THR A 299 -40.69 -26.95 -50.42
C THR A 299 -39.49 -25.99 -50.50
N GLY A 300 -38.27 -26.49 -50.25
CA GLY A 300 -37.02 -25.73 -50.34
C GLY A 300 -37.00 -24.44 -49.52
N LEU A 301 -36.31 -23.42 -50.04
CA LEU A 301 -36.23 -22.11 -49.40
C LEU A 301 -37.57 -21.37 -49.35
N ARG A 302 -38.49 -21.63 -50.29
CA ARG A 302 -39.79 -20.97 -50.33
C ARG A 302 -40.65 -21.31 -49.13
N GLY A 303 -40.66 -22.59 -48.72
CA GLY A 303 -41.36 -23.02 -47.51
C GLY A 303 -40.78 -22.36 -46.26
N LEU A 304 -39.45 -22.35 -46.13
CA LEU A 304 -38.75 -21.73 -45.01
C LEU A 304 -38.97 -20.21 -44.93
N ARG A 305 -39.11 -19.52 -46.07
CA ARG A 305 -39.48 -18.10 -46.12
C ARG A 305 -40.94 -17.85 -45.77
N HIS A 306 -41.85 -18.77 -46.09
CA HIS A 306 -43.26 -18.62 -45.74
C HIS A 306 -43.48 -18.68 -44.22
N ASP A 307 -42.77 -19.58 -43.55
CA ASP A 307 -42.88 -19.83 -42.11
C ASP A 307 -41.86 -19.04 -41.26
N LEU A 308 -41.36 -17.91 -41.77
CA LEU A 308 -40.28 -17.15 -41.12
C LEU A 308 -40.72 -16.49 -39.81
N ALA A 309 -39.90 -16.61 -38.77
CA ALA A 309 -40.09 -15.92 -37.49
C ALA A 309 -39.44 -14.52 -37.49
N PHE A 310 -38.31 -14.38 -38.20
CA PHE A 310 -37.55 -13.16 -38.43
C PHE A 310 -36.71 -13.33 -39.70
N ASP A 311 -36.09 -12.27 -40.21
CA ASP A 311 -35.17 -12.36 -41.36
C ASP A 311 -33.86 -11.64 -41.04
N ILE A 312 -32.79 -12.41 -40.87
CA ILE A 312 -31.42 -11.91 -40.59
C ILE A 312 -30.49 -12.10 -41.79
N SER A 313 -31.02 -12.25 -43.01
CA SER A 313 -30.22 -12.41 -44.24
C SER A 313 -29.25 -11.25 -44.46
N SER A 314 -29.61 -10.03 -44.05
CA SER A 314 -28.72 -8.86 -44.08
C SER A 314 -27.54 -8.97 -43.12
N GLU A 315 -27.77 -9.50 -41.91
CA GLU A 315 -26.72 -9.75 -40.91
C GLU A 315 -25.77 -10.86 -41.38
N ILE A 316 -26.28 -11.88 -42.08
CA ILE A 316 -25.48 -12.94 -42.70
C ILE A 316 -24.61 -12.37 -43.82
N ARG A 317 -25.16 -11.52 -44.70
CA ARG A 317 -24.36 -10.80 -45.71
C ARG A 317 -23.24 -10.00 -45.07
N LEU A 318 -23.52 -9.29 -43.99
CA LEU A 318 -22.50 -8.54 -43.24
C LEU A 318 -21.43 -9.46 -42.64
N ALA A 319 -21.82 -10.56 -42.01
CA ALA A 319 -20.90 -11.55 -41.44
C ALA A 319 -19.98 -12.17 -42.51
N ASN A 320 -20.55 -12.62 -43.63
CA ASN A 320 -19.80 -13.19 -44.76
C ASN A 320 -18.88 -12.17 -45.44
N THR A 321 -19.32 -10.90 -45.54
CA THR A 321 -18.49 -9.80 -46.05
C THR A 321 -17.30 -9.54 -45.14
N GLU A 322 -17.51 -9.50 -43.82
CA GLU A 322 -16.43 -9.30 -42.85
C GLU A 322 -15.41 -10.43 -42.87
N ILE A 323 -15.85 -11.68 -42.98
CA ILE A 323 -14.96 -12.84 -43.14
C ILE A 323 -14.19 -12.74 -44.47
N GLY A 324 -14.85 -12.36 -45.56
CA GLY A 324 -14.24 -12.28 -46.90
C GLY A 324 -13.23 -11.14 -47.10
N LYS A 325 -13.33 -10.04 -46.34
CA LYS A 325 -12.35 -8.92 -46.38
C LYS A 325 -11.03 -9.22 -45.67
N LYS A 326 -10.97 -10.29 -44.89
CA LYS A 326 -9.98 -10.51 -43.85
C LYS A 326 -9.05 -11.66 -44.22
N SER A 327 -7.80 -11.36 -44.58
CA SER A 327 -6.71 -12.34 -44.68
C SER A 327 -6.26 -12.71 -43.27
N HIS A 328 -7.08 -13.50 -42.56
CA HIS A 328 -6.74 -13.94 -41.21
C HIS A 328 -5.80 -15.12 -41.28
N ALA A 329 -4.66 -15.03 -40.60
CA ALA A 329 -3.82 -16.19 -40.38
C ALA A 329 -4.66 -17.27 -39.67
N PRO A 330 -4.67 -18.53 -40.14
CA PRO A 330 -5.43 -19.63 -39.52
C PRO A 330 -5.02 -19.93 -38.08
N THR A 331 -3.99 -19.26 -37.55
CA THR A 331 -3.29 -19.57 -36.32
C THR A 331 -3.37 -18.46 -35.25
N SER A 332 -4.52 -17.80 -35.10
CA SER A 332 -4.72 -16.87 -33.97
C SER A 332 -4.83 -17.59 -32.62
N SER A 333 -4.15 -17.07 -31.60
CA SER A 333 -4.35 -17.50 -30.21
C SER A 333 -5.66 -16.90 -29.67
N LEU A 334 -6.31 -17.64 -28.77
CA LEU A 334 -7.55 -17.22 -28.14
C LEU A 334 -7.40 -17.40 -26.61
N ARG A 335 -7.82 -16.43 -25.83
CA ARG A 335 -7.87 -16.50 -24.36
C ARG A 335 -9.21 -16.00 -23.86
N LEU A 336 -9.74 -16.60 -22.80
CA LEU A 336 -10.98 -16.16 -22.17
C LEU A 336 -10.67 -15.28 -20.96
N ILE A 337 -11.29 -14.10 -20.94
CA ILE A 337 -11.25 -13.15 -19.84
C ILE A 337 -12.61 -13.22 -19.14
N ARG A 338 -12.62 -13.82 -17.94
CA ARG A 338 -13.83 -14.01 -17.15
C ARG A 338 -14.07 -12.80 -16.26
N ASN A 339 -15.34 -12.39 -16.18
CA ASN A 339 -15.81 -11.46 -15.16
C ASN A 339 -16.85 -12.19 -14.31
N ALA A 340 -16.46 -12.56 -13.08
CA ALA A 340 -17.34 -13.30 -12.17
C ALA A 340 -18.62 -12.53 -11.81
N ASN A 341 -18.57 -11.19 -11.87
CA ASN A 341 -19.62 -10.31 -11.35
C ASN A 341 -20.45 -9.63 -12.45
N GLY A 342 -20.25 -9.97 -13.73
CA GLY A 342 -20.90 -9.25 -14.85
C GLY A 342 -21.41 -10.16 -15.97
N PRO A 343 -22.45 -9.75 -16.71
CA PRO A 343 -23.00 -10.55 -17.80
C PRO A 343 -22.15 -10.47 -19.10
N VAL A 344 -21.07 -9.69 -19.12
CA VAL A 344 -20.18 -9.55 -20.29
C VAL A 344 -18.96 -10.45 -20.15
N SER A 345 -18.80 -11.37 -21.11
CA SER A 345 -17.58 -12.18 -21.30
C SER A 345 -16.70 -11.55 -22.37
N ALA A 346 -15.40 -11.80 -22.31
CA ALA A 346 -14.48 -11.30 -23.32
C ALA A 346 -13.50 -12.38 -23.77
N LEU A 347 -13.28 -12.49 -25.08
CA LEU A 347 -12.20 -13.28 -25.66
C LEU A 347 -11.11 -12.34 -26.17
N LEU A 348 -9.86 -12.64 -25.83
CA LEU A 348 -8.68 -11.98 -26.37
C LEU A 348 -8.11 -12.83 -27.51
N GLN A 349 -8.01 -12.23 -28.68
CA GLN A 349 -7.44 -12.83 -29.87
C GLN A 349 -6.15 -12.11 -30.27
N SER A 350 -5.09 -12.87 -30.56
CA SER A 350 -3.80 -12.35 -31.02
C SER A 350 -3.24 -13.22 -32.14
N ALA A 351 -2.44 -12.62 -33.03
CA ALA A 351 -1.72 -13.35 -34.08
C ALA A 351 -0.60 -14.25 -33.51
N ALA A 352 -0.09 -13.93 -32.31
CA ALA A 352 0.95 -14.69 -31.63
C ALA A 352 0.39 -15.38 -30.37
N GLU A 353 1.02 -16.46 -29.93
CA GLU A 353 0.68 -17.08 -28.63
C GLU A 353 1.20 -16.25 -27.45
N ASP A 354 2.37 -15.64 -27.64
CA ASP A 354 2.95 -14.66 -26.74
C ASP A 354 2.56 -13.24 -27.18
N LEU A 355 1.86 -12.53 -26.31
CA LEU A 355 1.42 -11.16 -26.57
C LEU A 355 2.60 -10.18 -26.72
N ARG A 356 3.81 -10.51 -26.25
CA ARG A 356 5.01 -9.68 -26.44
C ARG A 356 5.46 -9.59 -27.91
N GLY A 357 5.07 -10.56 -28.74
CA GLY A 357 5.41 -10.62 -30.16
C GLY A 357 4.38 -9.98 -31.08
N THR A 358 3.38 -9.27 -30.54
CA THR A 358 2.34 -8.64 -31.35
C THR A 358 2.19 -7.16 -31.05
N GLU A 359 1.87 -6.37 -32.07
CA GLU A 359 1.59 -4.93 -31.92
C GLU A 359 0.10 -4.64 -31.70
N ASN A 360 -0.77 -5.60 -32.06
CA ASN A 360 -2.21 -5.45 -32.00
C ASN A 360 -2.90 -6.71 -31.48
N VAL A 361 -3.95 -6.53 -30.70
CA VAL A 361 -4.85 -7.59 -30.24
C VAL A 361 -6.29 -7.23 -30.53
N ARG A 362 -7.18 -8.22 -30.50
CA ARG A 362 -8.62 -8.02 -30.61
C ARG A 362 -9.30 -8.52 -29.35
N PHE A 363 -10.16 -7.71 -28.77
CA PHE A 363 -11.08 -8.09 -27.70
C PHE A 363 -12.46 -8.32 -28.31
N ILE A 364 -12.93 -9.56 -28.29
CA ILE A 364 -14.29 -9.93 -28.67
C ILE A 364 -15.13 -9.93 -27.41
N LEU A 365 -15.92 -8.89 -27.21
CA LEU A 365 -16.78 -8.67 -26.07
C LEU A 365 -18.18 -9.20 -26.37
N LEU A 366 -18.77 -9.91 -25.42
CA LEU A 366 -20.07 -10.55 -25.60
C LEU A 366 -20.96 -10.30 -24.39
N ASN A 367 -22.13 -9.69 -24.62
CA ASN A 367 -23.17 -9.62 -23.59
C ASN A 367 -24.02 -10.91 -23.58
N ARG A 368 -23.93 -11.67 -22.49
CA ARG A 368 -24.69 -12.91 -22.27
C ARG A 368 -26.18 -12.63 -22.02
N ASP A 369 -26.53 -11.45 -21.53
CA ASP A 369 -27.91 -11.04 -21.26
C ASP A 369 -28.58 -10.53 -22.54
N LEU A 370 -29.69 -11.17 -22.94
CA LEU A 370 -30.48 -10.83 -24.15
C LEU A 370 -31.51 -9.70 -23.91
N ARG A 371 -31.67 -9.27 -22.65
CA ARG A 371 -32.68 -8.28 -22.22
C ARG A 371 -32.06 -6.97 -21.72
N LYS A 372 -30.86 -6.98 -21.14
CA LYS A 372 -30.23 -5.79 -20.54
C LYS A 372 -28.90 -5.43 -21.18
N SER A 373 -28.63 -4.13 -21.27
CA SER A 373 -27.29 -3.62 -21.60
C SER A 373 -26.36 -3.70 -20.38
N ALA A 374 -25.07 -3.90 -20.62
CA ALA A 374 -24.08 -4.08 -19.56
C ALA A 374 -22.74 -3.42 -19.91
N PRO A 375 -21.98 -2.92 -18.91
CA PRO A 375 -20.64 -2.38 -19.14
C PRO A 375 -19.64 -3.49 -19.47
N ALA A 376 -18.68 -3.18 -20.34
CA ALA A 376 -17.54 -4.04 -20.62
C ALA A 376 -16.63 -4.17 -19.39
N PRO A 377 -15.99 -5.32 -19.16
CA PRO A 377 -15.12 -5.56 -18.01
C PRO A 377 -13.73 -4.93 -18.20
N VAL A 378 -13.64 -3.62 -18.39
CA VAL A 378 -12.43 -2.90 -18.82
C VAL A 378 -11.22 -3.19 -17.92
N THR A 379 -11.38 -3.30 -16.60
CA THR A 379 -10.29 -3.67 -15.68
C THR A 379 -9.73 -5.05 -15.99
N ALA A 380 -10.59 -6.06 -16.15
CA ALA A 380 -10.17 -7.41 -16.49
C ALA A 380 -9.52 -7.48 -17.88
N LEU A 381 -9.97 -6.65 -18.84
CA LEU A 381 -9.32 -6.52 -20.15
C LEU A 381 -7.90 -5.96 -20.02
N ARG A 382 -7.72 -4.91 -19.21
CA ARG A 382 -6.40 -4.31 -18.95
C ARG A 382 -5.46 -5.27 -18.23
N GLU A 383 -5.93 -6.02 -17.25
CA GLU A 383 -5.09 -7.00 -16.54
C GLU A 383 -4.69 -8.17 -17.46
N ALA A 384 -5.63 -8.71 -18.24
CA ALA A 384 -5.38 -9.84 -19.13
C ALA A 384 -4.49 -9.48 -20.33
N ALA A 385 -4.43 -8.20 -20.71
CA ALA A 385 -3.65 -7.69 -21.83
C ALA A 385 -2.98 -6.35 -21.48
N CYS A 386 -2.17 -6.35 -20.41
CA CYS A 386 -1.52 -5.15 -19.83
C CYS A 386 -0.74 -4.28 -20.83
N GLY A 387 -0.33 -4.83 -21.97
CA GLY A 387 0.31 -4.09 -23.05
C GLY A 387 -0.61 -3.51 -24.12
N PHE A 388 -1.93 -3.71 -24.07
CA PHE A 388 -2.84 -3.34 -25.16
C PHE A 388 -4.08 -2.63 -24.60
N LEU A 389 -4.18 -1.34 -24.92
CA LEU A 389 -5.35 -0.56 -24.51
C LEU A 389 -6.48 -0.79 -25.51
N PRO A 390 -7.65 -1.33 -25.10
CA PRO A 390 -8.80 -1.40 -26.00
C PRO A 390 -9.14 0.02 -26.45
N ALA A 391 -9.26 0.23 -27.76
CA ALA A 391 -9.62 1.50 -28.35
C ALA A 391 -11.07 1.88 -28.01
N ALA A 392 -11.27 2.45 -26.83
CA ALA A 392 -12.41 3.29 -26.53
C ALA A 392 -11.89 4.73 -26.57
N ALA A 393 -12.21 5.43 -27.67
CA ALA A 393 -11.98 6.85 -27.78
C ALA A 393 -12.64 7.55 -26.57
N ASP A 394 -11.87 8.41 -25.90
CA ASP A 394 -12.37 9.52 -25.09
C ASP A 394 -12.83 9.23 -23.65
N GLY A 395 -12.50 8.05 -23.08
CA GLY A 395 -12.77 7.78 -21.65
C GLY A 395 -14.25 7.51 -21.30
N THR A 396 -15.11 7.33 -22.31
CA THR A 396 -16.50 6.90 -22.12
C THR A 396 -16.56 5.40 -21.78
N ALA A 397 -17.43 5.02 -20.84
CA ALA A 397 -17.61 3.63 -20.44
C ALA A 397 -18.15 2.79 -21.60
N LEU A 398 -17.33 1.91 -22.14
CA LEU A 398 -17.72 0.95 -23.18
C LEU A 398 -18.88 0.07 -22.67
N ARG A 399 -20.08 0.24 -23.22
CA ARG A 399 -21.30 -0.53 -22.86
C ARG A 399 -21.81 -1.31 -24.05
N LEU A 400 -22.17 -2.57 -23.81
CA LEU A 400 -22.78 -3.46 -24.79
C LEU A 400 -24.30 -3.47 -24.61
N ARG A 401 -25.04 -3.37 -25.72
CA ARG A 401 -26.49 -3.59 -25.77
C ARG A 401 -26.83 -5.04 -25.42
N ALA A 402 -28.10 -5.28 -25.16
CA ALA A 402 -28.61 -6.62 -24.84
C ALA A 402 -28.30 -7.60 -25.99
N GLY A 403 -27.56 -8.67 -25.68
CA GLY A 403 -27.12 -9.68 -26.65
C GLY A 403 -26.03 -9.24 -27.62
N GLU A 404 -25.47 -8.03 -27.48
CA GLU A 404 -24.49 -7.51 -28.43
C GLU A 404 -23.15 -8.27 -28.38
N THR A 405 -22.54 -8.42 -29.55
CA THR A 405 -21.13 -8.85 -29.71
C THR A 405 -20.36 -7.69 -30.32
N LEU A 406 -19.32 -7.22 -29.64
CA LEU A 406 -18.51 -6.09 -30.08
C LEU A 406 -17.04 -6.49 -30.15
N VAL A 407 -16.38 -6.22 -31.27
CA VAL A 407 -14.93 -6.41 -31.41
C VAL A 407 -14.25 -5.06 -31.25
N VAL A 408 -13.32 -4.97 -30.30
CA VAL A 408 -12.48 -3.79 -30.07
C VAL A 408 -11.02 -4.15 -30.31
N GLU A 409 -10.31 -3.33 -31.07
CA GLU A 409 -8.87 -3.49 -31.25
C GLU A 409 -8.11 -2.87 -30.08
N GLY A 410 -7.06 -3.55 -29.62
CA GLY A 410 -6.10 -3.01 -28.68
C GLY A 410 -4.74 -2.87 -29.34
N LYS A 411 -4.12 -1.69 -29.23
CA LYS A 411 -2.77 -1.44 -29.75
C LYS A 411 -1.77 -1.36 -28.61
N ALA A 412 -0.57 -1.88 -28.86
CA ALA A 412 0.57 -1.62 -27.99
C ALA A 412 0.85 -0.11 -27.97
N PRO A 413 0.87 0.56 -26.80
CA PRO A 413 1.23 1.96 -26.75
C PRO A 413 2.70 2.12 -27.12
N ALA A 414 3.04 3.26 -27.72
CA ALA A 414 4.43 3.61 -27.92
C ALA A 414 5.16 3.63 -26.55
N PRO A 415 6.34 3.00 -26.43
CA PRO A 415 7.09 3.04 -25.18
C PRO A 415 7.45 4.49 -24.83
N ILE A 416 7.37 4.84 -23.55
CA ILE A 416 7.87 6.13 -23.08
C ILE A 416 9.41 6.05 -23.08
N THR A 417 10.03 6.68 -24.07
CA THR A 417 11.48 6.81 -24.13
C THR A 417 11.92 8.11 -23.47
N SER A 418 12.91 8.05 -22.58
CA SER A 418 13.55 9.23 -21.97
C SER A 418 15.06 9.18 -22.20
N ARG A 419 15.73 10.33 -22.10
CA ARG A 419 17.19 10.37 -22.06
C ARG A 419 17.66 9.89 -20.68
N PRO A 420 18.81 9.19 -20.59
CA PRO A 420 19.40 8.85 -19.29
C PRO A 420 19.57 10.10 -18.44
N ILE A 421 19.27 10.00 -17.14
CA ILE A 421 19.38 11.11 -16.18
C ILE A 421 20.84 11.55 -16.01
N LEU A 422 21.77 10.60 -16.06
CA LEU A 422 23.21 10.82 -15.97
C LEU A 422 23.87 10.54 -17.32
N ASP A 423 24.84 11.36 -17.70
CA ASP A 423 25.77 11.01 -18.78
C ASP A 423 26.81 9.98 -18.32
N VAL A 424 27.60 9.45 -19.26
CA VAL A 424 28.58 8.40 -18.97
C VAL A 424 29.68 8.88 -18.03
N ALA A 425 30.12 10.14 -18.12
CA ALA A 425 31.15 10.68 -17.25
C ALA A 425 30.63 10.82 -15.81
N GLN A 426 29.39 11.29 -15.66
CA GLN A 426 28.68 11.36 -14.39
C GLN A 426 28.45 9.97 -13.81
N ALA A 427 28.05 8.98 -14.62
CA ALA A 427 27.86 7.61 -14.16
C ALA A 427 29.16 6.94 -13.67
N ILE A 428 30.31 7.22 -14.31
CA ILE A 428 31.63 6.75 -13.86
C ILE A 428 32.05 7.43 -12.54
N ALA A 429 31.69 8.70 -12.37
CA ALA A 429 31.99 9.46 -11.16
C ALA A 429 31.02 9.17 -9.99
N SER A 430 29.93 8.44 -10.24
CA SER A 430 28.94 8.10 -9.21
C SER A 430 29.56 7.26 -8.09
N PRO A 431 29.06 7.42 -6.85
CA PRO A 431 29.47 6.56 -5.74
C PRO A 431 29.28 5.09 -6.07
N ARG A 432 30.28 4.27 -5.71
CA ARG A 432 30.25 2.82 -5.89
C ARG A 432 29.59 2.08 -4.72
N LEU A 433 29.59 2.70 -3.54
CA LEU A 433 28.91 2.21 -2.35
C LEU A 433 27.56 2.92 -2.19
N ALA A 434 26.67 2.31 -1.42
CA ALA A 434 25.39 2.89 -0.99
C ALA A 434 25.38 3.04 0.53
N ILE A 435 24.88 4.19 1.00
CA ILE A 435 24.56 4.44 2.41
C ILE A 435 23.10 4.88 2.44
N GLU A 436 22.26 4.04 3.02
CA GLU A 436 20.81 4.19 3.00
C GLU A 436 20.24 4.08 4.43
N ASN A 437 18.98 4.51 4.60
CA ASN A 437 18.17 4.26 5.80
C ASN A 437 18.88 4.57 7.14
N ILE A 438 19.54 5.75 7.20
CA ILE A 438 20.24 6.22 8.39
C ILE A 438 19.20 6.55 9.48
N ILE A 439 19.36 5.98 10.68
CA ILE A 439 18.53 6.32 11.85
C ILE A 439 19.42 6.61 13.07
N PRO A 440 18.97 7.45 14.03
CA PRO A 440 17.69 8.17 14.06
C PRO A 440 17.68 9.37 13.10
N GLN A 441 16.51 9.69 12.55
CA GLN A 441 16.32 10.87 11.69
C GLN A 441 14.88 11.41 11.79
N VAL A 442 14.72 12.71 11.55
CA VAL A 442 13.41 13.38 11.51
C VAL A 442 13.23 14.05 10.15
N ASP A 443 12.19 13.66 9.42
CA ASP A 443 11.87 14.13 8.06
C ASP A 443 13.11 14.09 7.13
N ASN A 444 13.76 12.93 7.04
CA ASN A 444 14.97 12.70 6.23
C ASN A 444 16.16 13.60 6.61
N GLY A 445 16.37 13.81 7.92
CA GLY A 445 17.48 14.63 8.44
C GLY A 445 17.24 16.14 8.41
N ARG A 446 16.04 16.60 8.00
CA ARG A 446 15.70 18.02 7.94
C ARG A 446 15.64 18.69 9.32
N PHE A 447 15.21 17.95 10.35
CA PHE A 447 15.10 18.47 11.72
C PHE A 447 16.01 17.69 12.67
N PRO A 448 16.53 18.34 13.72
CA PRO A 448 17.36 17.67 14.70
C PRO A 448 16.55 16.63 15.48
N VAL A 449 17.17 15.48 15.71
CA VAL A 449 16.73 14.56 16.76
C VAL A 449 17.00 15.21 18.12
N LYS A 450 16.15 14.99 19.11
CA LYS A 450 16.31 15.57 20.45
C LYS A 450 16.69 14.51 21.47
N ARG A 451 17.67 14.86 22.30
CA ARG A 451 18.14 14.07 23.44
C ARG A 451 18.52 14.97 24.60
N VAL A 452 18.98 14.38 25.69
CA VAL A 452 19.63 15.12 26.77
C VAL A 452 21.13 14.85 26.80
N VAL A 453 21.90 15.78 27.34
CA VAL A 453 23.32 15.59 27.63
C VAL A 453 23.52 14.34 28.50
N GLY A 454 24.55 13.55 28.19
CA GLY A 454 24.80 12.24 28.79
C GLY A 454 24.13 11.07 28.07
N ASP A 455 23.17 11.32 27.16
CA ASP A 455 22.62 10.25 26.32
C ASP A 455 23.66 9.73 25.32
N THR A 456 23.61 8.42 25.07
CA THR A 456 24.32 7.78 23.96
C THR A 456 23.41 7.70 22.74
N ILE A 457 23.84 8.25 21.62
CA ILE A 457 23.16 8.10 20.33
C ILE A 457 23.62 6.81 19.69
N THR A 458 22.67 5.94 19.35
CA THR A 458 22.90 4.77 18.50
C THR A 458 22.53 5.14 17.08
N VAL A 459 23.52 5.17 16.19
CA VAL A 459 23.31 5.41 14.75
C VAL A 459 23.38 4.09 14.02
N GLU A 460 22.41 3.85 13.16
CA GLU A 460 22.41 2.71 12.26
C GLU A 460 22.18 3.14 10.81
N ALA A 461 22.77 2.40 9.87
CA ALA A 461 22.60 2.63 8.45
C ALA A 461 22.70 1.32 7.66
N ASP A 462 22.08 1.28 6.50
CA ASP A 462 22.23 0.19 5.55
C ASP A 462 23.41 0.55 4.63
N ILE A 463 24.50 -0.22 4.67
CA ILE A 463 25.74 0.09 3.96
C ILE A 463 26.20 -1.14 3.15
N PHE A 464 26.19 -1.00 1.83
CA PHE A 464 26.50 -2.07 0.90
C PHE A 464 27.12 -1.55 -0.40
N GLY A 465 27.57 -2.45 -1.26
CA GLY A 465 28.16 -2.14 -2.57
C GLY A 465 28.14 -3.36 -3.49
N ASP A 466 28.65 -3.22 -4.71
CA ASP A 466 28.80 -4.34 -5.63
C ASP A 466 29.90 -5.32 -5.18
N GLY A 467 29.67 -6.62 -5.46
CA GLY A 467 30.61 -7.70 -5.16
C GLY A 467 30.34 -8.39 -3.83
N HIS A 468 31.36 -9.06 -3.28
CA HIS A 468 31.30 -9.79 -2.00
C HIS A 468 32.42 -9.35 -1.04
N ASP A 469 33.06 -8.22 -1.35
CA ASP A 469 34.19 -7.69 -0.60
C ASP A 469 33.71 -7.08 0.73
N PRO A 470 34.42 -7.32 1.85
CA PRO A 470 34.19 -6.59 3.08
C PRO A 470 34.27 -5.06 2.91
N ILE A 471 33.31 -4.35 3.50
CA ILE A 471 33.24 -2.88 3.55
C ILE A 471 33.71 -2.43 4.94
N ALA A 472 34.30 -1.24 5.02
CA ALA A 472 34.57 -0.55 6.28
C ALA A 472 33.66 0.67 6.39
N ALA A 473 33.17 0.96 7.59
CA ALA A 473 32.32 2.10 7.86
C ALA A 473 32.63 2.75 9.20
N VAL A 474 32.50 4.07 9.26
CA VAL A 474 32.62 4.87 10.48
C VAL A 474 31.45 5.83 10.62
N LEU A 475 31.08 6.06 11.86
CA LEU A 475 30.24 7.16 12.28
C LEU A 475 31.13 8.37 12.56
N LEU A 476 30.94 9.43 11.78
CA LEU A 476 31.54 10.73 12.01
C LEU A 476 30.59 11.53 12.90
N TRP A 477 31.09 12.13 13.97
CA TRP A 477 30.29 13.00 14.82
C TRP A 477 31.11 14.17 15.39
N ARG A 478 30.45 15.29 15.70
CA ARG A 478 31.08 16.43 16.38
C ARG A 478 30.05 17.37 17.02
N PRO A 479 30.43 18.10 18.09
CA PRO A 479 29.78 19.36 18.44
C PRO A 479 29.85 20.37 17.29
N LEU A 480 28.82 21.20 17.11
CA LEU A 480 28.77 22.16 16.00
C LEU A 480 29.87 23.25 16.07
N ASP A 481 30.37 23.56 17.27
CA ASP A 481 31.48 24.49 17.51
C ASP A 481 32.87 23.87 17.26
N ALA A 482 32.95 22.55 17.03
CA ALA A 482 34.22 21.86 16.83
C ALA A 482 34.69 21.91 15.36
N VAL A 483 36.00 22.11 15.17
CA VAL A 483 36.63 22.19 13.85
C VAL A 483 36.73 20.80 13.18
N GLY A 484 37.06 19.77 13.96
CA GLY A 484 37.28 18.40 13.47
C GLY A 484 36.11 17.44 13.73
N TRP A 485 36.07 16.34 12.98
CA TRP A 485 35.17 15.22 13.23
C TRP A 485 35.85 14.18 14.13
N ASN A 486 35.10 13.65 15.09
CA ASN A 486 35.44 12.40 15.75
C ASN A 486 34.95 11.23 14.90
N GLU A 487 35.63 10.09 14.99
CA GLU A 487 35.27 8.89 14.25
C GLU A 487 35.05 7.73 15.22
N THR A 488 33.93 7.01 15.05
CA THR A 488 33.66 5.75 15.73
C THR A 488 33.47 4.66 14.69
N GLU A 489 34.18 3.53 14.80
CA GLU A 489 34.00 2.40 13.89
C GLU A 489 32.56 1.84 13.97
N MET A 490 31.95 1.59 12.81
CA MET A 490 30.66 0.91 12.75
C MET A 490 30.85 -0.59 12.68
N GLN A 491 30.01 -1.31 13.42
CA GLN A 491 29.96 -2.77 13.45
C GLN A 491 28.82 -3.25 12.55
N LEU A 492 29.09 -4.27 11.74
CA LEU A 492 28.03 -4.98 11.01
C LEU A 492 27.19 -5.78 12.01
N VAL A 493 25.90 -5.49 12.08
CA VAL A 493 24.92 -6.19 12.95
C VAL A 493 24.41 -7.42 12.23
N GLU A 494 23.67 -7.23 11.13
CA GLU A 494 23.17 -8.29 10.26
C GLU A 494 22.71 -7.71 8.92
N ASN A 495 22.78 -8.48 7.82
CA ASN A 495 22.20 -8.11 6.51
C ASN A 495 22.47 -6.65 6.08
N ASP A 496 23.76 -6.29 5.98
CA ASP A 496 24.24 -4.94 5.62
C ASP A 496 23.77 -3.81 6.55
N ARG A 497 23.23 -4.13 7.72
CA ARG A 497 22.91 -3.17 8.78
C ARG A 497 24.13 -2.90 9.63
N TRP A 498 24.57 -1.66 9.67
CA TRP A 498 25.72 -1.23 10.46
C TRP A 498 25.28 -0.38 11.64
N ARG A 499 26.01 -0.46 12.76
CA ARG A 499 25.73 0.30 13.99
C ARG A 499 27.00 0.87 14.59
N ALA A 500 26.93 2.12 15.05
CA ALA A 500 27.91 2.71 15.97
C ALA A 500 27.19 3.62 16.96
N GLU A 501 27.90 4.00 18.01
CA GLU A 501 27.36 4.86 19.07
C GLU A 501 28.32 6.01 19.39
N PHE A 502 27.77 7.14 19.86
CA PHE A 502 28.57 8.22 20.43
C PHE A 502 27.84 8.89 21.60
N LEU A 503 28.62 9.45 22.53
CA LEU A 503 28.13 10.10 23.74
C LEU A 503 27.92 11.60 23.51
N LEU A 504 26.80 12.13 23.99
CA LEU A 504 26.55 13.58 24.02
C LEU A 504 27.18 14.20 25.28
N GLU A 505 28.42 14.66 25.18
CA GLU A 505 29.23 15.07 26.34
C GLU A 505 28.88 16.46 26.91
N ARG A 506 28.34 17.35 26.08
CA ARG A 506 28.03 18.75 26.41
C ARG A 506 26.67 19.15 25.85
N ILE A 507 25.99 20.11 26.50
CA ILE A 507 24.74 20.71 25.99
C ILE A 507 25.03 21.50 24.71
N GLY A 508 24.18 21.37 23.70
CA GLY A 508 24.27 22.08 22.42
C GLY A 508 23.91 21.22 21.22
N ARG A 509 24.17 21.75 20.01
CA ARG A 509 23.92 21.02 18.76
C ARG A 509 25.13 20.19 18.35
N TYR A 510 24.86 18.97 17.91
CA TYR A 510 25.81 18.04 17.31
C TYR A 510 25.41 17.74 15.88
N GLU A 511 26.38 17.35 15.08
CA GLU A 511 26.18 16.78 13.77
C GLU A 511 26.80 15.39 13.72
N PHE A 512 26.18 14.48 12.97
CA PHE A 512 26.74 13.18 12.64
C PHE A 512 26.52 12.79 11.18
N ALA A 513 27.41 11.99 10.62
CA ALA A 513 27.33 11.45 9.26
C ALA A 513 27.92 10.05 9.22
N VAL A 514 27.50 9.23 8.27
CA VAL A 514 28.06 7.91 8.03
C VAL A 514 29.02 7.99 6.85
N GLU A 515 30.20 7.41 7.00
CA GLU A 515 31.19 7.29 5.93
C GLU A 515 31.59 5.83 5.74
N ALA A 516 31.59 5.38 4.48
CA ALA A 516 31.93 4.02 4.12
C ALA A 516 32.92 3.97 2.95
N TRP A 517 33.76 2.94 2.92
CA TRP A 517 34.74 2.72 1.86
C TRP A 517 35.09 1.22 1.73
N LYS A 518 35.73 0.83 0.63
CA LYS A 518 36.31 -0.51 0.49
C LYS A 518 37.70 -0.49 1.13
N ASN A 519 37.97 -1.32 2.14
CA ASN A 519 39.28 -1.39 2.76
C ASN A 519 40.11 -2.52 2.11
N PRO A 520 41.09 -2.21 1.23
CA PRO A 520 41.79 -3.24 0.45
C PRO A 520 42.55 -4.24 1.32
N PHE A 521 43.10 -3.79 2.45
CA PHE A 521 43.84 -4.67 3.35
C PHE A 521 42.91 -5.57 4.15
N ALA A 522 41.75 -5.07 4.61
CA ALA A 522 40.74 -5.89 5.28
C ALA A 522 40.15 -6.96 4.34
N ILE A 523 39.89 -6.61 3.08
CA ILE A 523 39.45 -7.55 2.03
C ILE A 523 40.50 -8.65 1.82
N PHE A 524 41.76 -8.25 1.60
CA PHE A 524 42.88 -9.18 1.47
C PHE A 524 43.00 -10.12 2.68
N ARG A 525 42.96 -9.57 3.89
CA ARG A 525 43.09 -10.33 5.14
C ARG A 525 41.94 -11.34 5.30
N TYR A 526 40.72 -10.97 4.93
CA TYR A 526 39.57 -11.88 4.94
C TYR A 526 39.80 -13.07 4.01
N GLU A 527 40.21 -12.83 2.77
CA GLU A 527 40.52 -13.89 1.81
C GLU A 527 41.69 -14.76 2.26
N LEU A 528 42.77 -14.14 2.74
CA LEU A 528 43.96 -14.84 3.25
C LEU A 528 43.58 -15.76 4.41
N THR A 529 42.71 -15.31 5.32
CA THR A 529 42.20 -16.13 6.44
C THR A 529 41.48 -17.37 5.92
N LYS A 530 40.52 -17.20 5.00
CA LYS A 530 39.75 -18.33 4.44
C LYS A 530 40.65 -19.34 3.69
N LYS A 531 41.61 -18.85 2.90
CA LYS A 531 42.55 -19.70 2.15
C LYS A 531 43.52 -20.43 3.09
N ASN A 532 43.99 -19.76 4.14
CA ASN A 532 44.84 -20.35 5.16
C ASN A 532 44.11 -21.44 5.96
N ASP A 533 42.86 -21.20 6.37
CA ASP A 533 42.02 -22.19 7.06
C ASP A 533 41.76 -23.43 6.18
N ALA A 534 41.63 -23.22 4.86
CA ALA A 534 41.51 -24.28 3.86
C ALA A 534 42.85 -24.97 3.51
N ARG A 535 43.97 -24.54 4.10
CA ARG A 535 45.33 -25.08 3.90
C ARG A 535 45.77 -25.07 2.42
N LEU A 536 45.44 -24.00 1.69
CA LEU A 536 45.89 -23.80 0.31
C LEU A 536 47.34 -23.28 0.24
N ASP A 537 47.95 -23.30 -0.94
CA ASP A 537 49.24 -22.63 -1.18
C ASP A 537 49.02 -21.12 -1.23
N LEU A 538 49.72 -20.37 -0.36
CA LEU A 538 49.50 -18.94 -0.14
C LEU A 538 50.61 -18.05 -0.74
N LYS A 539 51.56 -18.61 -1.50
CA LYS A 539 52.73 -17.85 -1.98
C LYS A 539 52.38 -16.58 -2.75
N LEU A 540 51.32 -16.62 -3.56
CA LEU A 540 50.89 -15.45 -4.33
C LEU A 540 50.25 -14.40 -3.41
N GLU A 541 49.36 -14.82 -2.53
CA GLU A 541 48.66 -13.97 -1.56
C GLU A 541 49.64 -13.29 -0.61
N LEU A 542 50.68 -13.98 -0.15
CA LEU A 542 51.73 -13.38 0.68
C LEU A 542 52.47 -12.24 -0.06
N GLN A 543 52.69 -12.40 -1.36
CA GLN A 543 53.29 -11.34 -2.18
C GLN A 543 52.33 -10.17 -2.40
N GLU A 544 51.04 -10.43 -2.60
CA GLU A 544 49.98 -9.41 -2.68
C GLU A 544 49.88 -8.60 -1.37
N GLY A 545 49.89 -9.28 -0.23
CA GLY A 545 49.90 -8.66 1.10
C GLY A 545 51.11 -7.74 1.30
N LEU A 546 52.31 -8.20 0.93
CA LEU A 546 53.52 -7.36 0.99
C LEU A 546 53.40 -6.13 0.08
N ASN A 547 52.81 -6.27 -1.11
CA ASN A 547 52.61 -5.14 -2.03
C ASN A 547 51.63 -4.11 -1.45
N LEU A 548 50.58 -4.54 -0.76
CA LEU A 548 49.65 -3.64 -0.06
C LEU A 548 50.37 -2.84 1.04
N VAL A 549 51.20 -3.50 1.85
CA VAL A 549 51.98 -2.84 2.90
C VAL A 549 53.00 -1.84 2.32
N ARG A 550 53.71 -2.20 1.25
CA ARG A 550 54.61 -1.27 0.54
C ARG A 550 53.89 -0.06 -0.05
N SER A 551 52.70 -0.28 -0.62
CA SER A 551 51.86 0.79 -1.14
C SER A 551 51.44 1.76 -0.01
N ALA A 552 51.06 1.22 1.15
CA ALA A 552 50.77 2.03 2.33
C ALA A 552 52.01 2.81 2.80
N GLU A 553 53.19 2.18 2.89
CA GLU A 553 54.45 2.83 3.25
C GLU A 553 54.78 4.02 2.34
N THR A 554 54.62 3.84 1.03
CA THR A 554 54.92 4.87 0.01
C THR A 554 54.05 6.12 0.16
N HIS A 555 52.80 5.97 0.60
CA HIS A 555 51.82 7.06 0.65
C HIS A 555 51.54 7.58 2.06
N ALA A 556 52.05 6.91 3.09
CA ALA A 556 51.86 7.30 4.48
C ALA A 556 52.63 8.58 4.84
N GLY A 557 52.09 9.38 5.75
CA GLY A 557 52.82 10.50 6.35
C GLY A 557 54.01 10.03 7.20
N ALA A 558 54.97 10.93 7.45
CA ALA A 558 56.25 10.62 8.10
C ALA A 558 56.11 9.87 9.45
N ALA A 559 55.03 10.11 10.21
CA ALA A 559 54.76 9.44 11.48
C ALA A 559 54.46 7.93 11.32
N LEU A 560 53.66 7.53 10.32
CA LEU A 560 53.30 6.14 10.07
C LEU A 560 54.33 5.41 9.19
N GLY A 561 55.08 6.16 8.37
CA GLY A 561 56.07 5.59 7.45
C GLY A 561 57.16 4.77 8.13
N THR A 562 57.58 5.14 9.35
CA THR A 562 58.62 4.40 10.09
C THR A 562 58.14 2.99 10.49
N ASP A 563 56.92 2.89 11.04
CA ASP A 563 56.33 1.63 11.47
C ASP A 563 56.01 0.73 10.27
N LEU A 564 55.49 1.31 9.18
CA LEU A 564 55.23 0.59 7.93
C LEU A 564 56.52 0.08 7.29
N LYS A 565 57.58 0.88 7.29
CA LYS A 565 58.90 0.45 6.79
C LYS A 565 59.46 -0.71 7.60
N ALA A 566 59.34 -0.66 8.93
CA ALA A 566 59.73 -1.77 9.79
C ALA A 566 58.89 -3.04 9.51
N LEU A 567 57.59 -2.90 9.27
CA LEU A 567 56.72 -4.00 8.87
C LEU A 567 57.12 -4.61 7.52
N VAL A 568 57.45 -3.78 6.51
CA VAL A 568 57.96 -4.23 5.21
C VAL A 568 59.25 -5.05 5.40
N SER A 569 60.24 -4.53 6.13
CA SER A 569 61.50 -5.25 6.36
C SER A 569 61.29 -6.59 7.08
N ARG A 570 60.38 -6.63 8.07
CA ARG A 570 60.01 -7.88 8.75
C ARG A 570 59.40 -8.89 7.79
N LEU A 571 58.44 -8.48 6.97
CA LEU A 571 57.81 -9.34 5.97
C LEU A 571 58.83 -9.86 4.94
N GLU A 572 59.76 -9.03 4.47
CA GLU A 572 60.79 -9.44 3.51
C GLU A 572 61.73 -10.52 4.05
N SER A 573 62.12 -10.41 5.33
CA SER A 573 63.03 -11.34 6.00
C SER A 573 62.38 -12.63 6.53
N ALA A 574 61.05 -12.67 6.63
CA ALA A 574 60.30 -13.77 7.24
C ALA A 574 60.06 -14.95 6.28
N SER A 575 59.93 -16.17 6.82
CA SER A 575 59.45 -17.35 6.09
C SER A 575 57.96 -17.24 5.73
N ASP A 576 57.46 -18.07 4.80
CA ASP A 576 56.05 -18.01 4.38
C ASP A 576 55.07 -18.18 5.56
N ALA A 577 55.35 -19.11 6.49
CA ALA A 577 54.52 -19.32 7.68
C ALA A 577 54.50 -18.09 8.61
N GLU A 578 55.66 -17.44 8.79
CA GLU A 578 55.78 -16.22 9.59
C GLU A 578 55.12 -15.03 8.90
N ARG A 579 55.23 -14.91 7.56
CA ARG A 579 54.54 -13.87 6.77
C ARG A 579 53.03 -13.98 6.92
N THR A 580 52.47 -15.20 6.82
CA THR A 580 51.04 -15.44 7.08
C THR A 580 50.65 -14.96 8.48
N ALA A 581 51.43 -15.34 9.51
CA ALA A 581 51.15 -14.93 10.88
C ALA A 581 51.22 -13.40 11.05
N ILE A 582 52.20 -12.72 10.43
CA ILE A 582 52.35 -11.26 10.50
C ILE A 582 51.19 -10.55 9.80
N LEU A 583 50.78 -11.00 8.60
CA LEU A 583 49.68 -10.38 7.83
C LEU A 583 48.30 -10.60 8.51
N LEU A 584 48.14 -11.71 9.22
CA LEU A 584 46.95 -12.02 10.03
C LEU A 584 47.04 -11.48 11.48
N ASP A 585 48.11 -10.80 11.87
CA ASP A 585 48.26 -10.22 13.20
C ASP A 585 47.35 -8.98 13.37
N ALA A 586 46.76 -8.81 14.56
CA ALA A 586 45.87 -7.68 14.84
C ALA A 586 46.58 -6.33 14.73
N ARG A 587 47.85 -6.24 15.16
CA ARG A 587 48.64 -4.98 15.11
C ARG A 587 48.92 -4.55 13.67
N THR A 588 49.15 -5.52 12.78
CA THR A 588 49.29 -5.25 11.35
C THR A 588 47.99 -4.68 10.78
N SER A 589 46.84 -5.25 11.15
CA SER A 589 45.53 -4.73 10.74
C SER A 589 45.28 -3.30 11.22
N GLU A 590 45.58 -3.00 12.49
CA GLU A 590 45.45 -1.65 13.05
C GLU A 590 46.34 -0.63 12.33
N LEU A 591 47.60 -0.99 12.08
CA LEU A 591 48.55 -0.12 11.38
C LEU A 591 48.09 0.15 9.94
N MET A 592 47.62 -0.88 9.23
CA MET A 592 47.11 -0.74 7.87
C MET A 592 45.81 0.04 7.81
N ASN A 593 44.90 -0.12 8.78
CA ASN A 593 43.68 0.69 8.88
C ASN A 593 43.99 2.18 9.08
N LYS A 594 45.01 2.52 9.88
CA LYS A 594 45.47 3.91 10.05
C LYS A 594 46.09 4.50 8.77
N ALA A 595 46.71 3.66 7.94
CA ALA A 595 47.34 4.06 6.69
C ALA A 595 46.38 4.00 5.47
N ASP A 596 45.13 3.57 5.66
CA ASP A 596 44.17 3.39 4.58
C ASP A 596 43.79 4.74 3.95
N ARG A 597 43.79 4.79 2.62
CA ARG A 597 43.44 5.95 1.80
C ARG A 597 41.93 6.04 1.53
N ARG A 598 41.14 5.09 2.04
CA ARG A 598 39.68 5.00 1.90
C ARG A 598 39.21 5.07 0.44
N PRO A 599 39.57 4.11 -0.43
CA PRO A 599 39.14 4.14 -1.82
C PRO A 599 37.60 3.98 -1.95
N PHE A 600 37.02 4.64 -2.94
CA PHE A 600 35.56 4.71 -3.15
C PHE A 600 34.79 5.27 -1.94
N ARG A 601 35.44 6.10 -1.12
CA ARG A 601 34.83 6.76 0.02
C ARG A 601 33.53 7.46 -0.36
N LEU A 602 32.46 7.10 0.32
CA LEU A 602 31.16 7.75 0.27
C LEU A 602 30.83 8.26 1.68
N ARG A 603 30.36 9.51 1.76
CA ARG A 603 29.87 10.12 3.00
C ARG A 603 28.42 10.53 2.81
N SER A 604 27.58 10.25 3.80
CA SER A 604 26.19 10.72 3.82
C SER A 604 26.12 12.24 4.05
N THR A 605 24.94 12.81 3.85
CA THR A 605 24.64 14.14 4.41
C THR A 605 24.69 14.10 5.93
N ALA A 606 25.14 15.20 6.54
CA ALA A 606 25.13 15.32 7.99
C ALA A 606 23.71 15.48 8.54
N SER A 607 23.41 14.77 9.62
CA SER A 607 22.18 14.89 10.40
C SER A 607 22.46 15.59 11.72
N ALA A 608 21.49 16.34 12.23
CA ALA A 608 21.65 17.11 13.47
C ALA A 608 21.02 16.39 14.69
N VAL A 609 21.62 16.62 15.85
CA VAL A 609 21.07 16.23 17.16
C VAL A 609 21.17 17.42 18.12
N ASP A 610 20.08 17.74 18.81
CA ASP A 610 20.09 18.70 19.91
C ASP A 610 20.25 17.93 21.23
N ALA A 611 21.40 18.13 21.90
CA ALA A 611 21.66 17.69 23.25
C ALA A 611 21.23 18.78 24.25
N GLU A 612 20.08 18.62 24.89
CA GLU A 612 19.55 19.60 25.84
C GLU A 612 19.89 19.22 27.29
N ARG A 613 19.70 20.13 28.23
CA ARG A 613 19.82 19.80 29.66
C ARG A 613 18.73 18.83 30.11
N LYS A 614 18.97 18.13 31.24
CA LYS A 614 18.07 17.09 31.75
C LYS A 614 16.64 17.61 31.98
N GLU A 615 16.51 18.84 32.48
CA GLU A 615 15.23 19.45 32.83
C GLU A 615 14.36 19.75 31.60
N ALA A 616 14.94 19.76 30.39
CA ALA A 616 14.18 19.78 29.16
C ALA A 616 13.32 18.52 28.97
N ALA A 617 13.68 17.39 29.60
CA ALA A 617 12.99 16.10 29.52
C ALA A 617 12.44 15.59 30.85
N PHE A 618 12.95 16.08 31.98
CA PHE A 618 12.53 15.68 33.32
C PHE A 618 12.42 16.86 34.28
N ALA A 619 11.20 17.27 34.58
CA ALA A 619 10.90 18.34 35.53
C ALA A 619 9.45 18.24 36.00
N SER A 620 9.20 18.77 37.20
CA SER A 620 7.88 18.90 37.80
C SER A 620 7.58 20.39 37.96
N TRP A 621 6.54 20.86 37.27
CA TRP A 621 6.20 22.29 37.21
C TRP A 621 5.03 22.62 38.14
N TYR A 622 5.11 23.75 38.82
CA TYR A 622 4.02 24.28 39.65
C TYR A 622 3.70 25.70 39.21
N GLN A 623 2.46 25.95 38.81
CA GLN A 623 1.99 27.27 38.38
C GLN A 623 1.31 28.01 39.53
N ILE A 624 1.74 29.25 39.79
CA ILE A 624 1.04 30.17 40.71
C ILE A 624 0.82 31.53 40.06
N PHE A 625 -0.14 32.30 40.58
CA PHE A 625 -0.28 33.72 40.29
C PHE A 625 0.44 34.52 41.39
N PRO A 626 1.52 35.27 41.10
CA PRO A 626 2.23 36.06 42.11
C PRO A 626 1.31 37.02 42.88
N ARG A 627 0.37 37.65 42.17
CA ARG A 627 -0.63 38.56 42.76
C ARG A 627 -1.56 37.93 43.81
N SER A 628 -1.64 36.60 43.86
CA SER A 628 -2.45 35.85 44.83
C SER A 628 -1.65 35.30 46.01
N GLN A 629 -0.35 35.65 46.12
CA GLN A 629 0.50 35.10 47.19
C GLN A 629 0.56 35.97 48.45
N SER A 630 -0.21 37.06 48.50
CA SER A 630 -0.35 37.94 49.66
C SER A 630 -0.95 37.26 50.91
N GLY A 631 -1.68 36.16 50.69
CA GLY A 631 -2.52 35.50 51.71
C GLY A 631 -3.84 36.21 52.00
N ASP A 632 -4.14 37.30 51.28
CA ASP A 632 -5.29 38.16 51.51
C ASP A 632 -6.00 38.42 50.16
N PRO A 633 -7.29 38.02 50.00
CA PRO A 633 -7.99 38.18 48.74
C PRO A 633 -8.23 39.65 48.34
N ASP A 634 -8.09 40.59 49.27
CA ASP A 634 -8.29 42.03 49.04
C ASP A 634 -6.95 42.78 48.86
N ARG A 635 -5.80 42.08 48.90
CA ARG A 635 -4.46 42.67 48.70
C ARG A 635 -3.73 42.01 47.52
N HIS A 636 -3.25 42.82 46.59
CA HIS A 636 -2.35 42.35 45.53
C HIS A 636 -1.02 41.88 46.13
N GLY A 637 -0.57 40.68 45.74
CA GLY A 637 0.74 40.14 46.14
C GLY A 637 1.90 40.75 45.34
N SER A 638 3.04 40.87 45.98
CA SER A 638 4.33 41.26 45.39
C SER A 638 5.22 40.04 45.10
N PHE A 639 6.38 40.23 44.45
CA PHE A 639 7.38 39.16 44.34
C PHE A 639 7.89 38.68 45.71
N ASP A 640 7.98 39.56 46.71
CA ASP A 640 8.37 39.18 48.06
C ASP A 640 7.33 38.30 48.76
N ASP A 641 6.05 38.48 48.44
CA ASP A 641 4.97 37.62 48.96
C ASP A 641 5.06 36.18 48.40
N VAL A 642 5.77 35.97 47.29
CA VAL A 642 6.05 34.63 46.75
C VAL A 642 7.13 33.90 47.55
N ILE A 643 8.13 34.61 48.07
CA ILE A 643 9.33 34.02 48.72
C ILE A 643 8.95 33.05 49.86
N PRO A 644 8.02 33.37 50.78
CA PRO A 644 7.60 32.44 51.83
C PRO A 644 7.06 31.10 51.33
N ARG A 645 6.52 31.04 50.10
CA ARG A 645 5.95 29.82 49.50
C ARG A 645 6.99 28.88 48.92
N LEU A 646 8.20 29.35 48.60
CA LEU A 646 9.24 28.56 47.93
C LEU A 646 9.59 27.29 48.70
N SER A 647 9.66 27.36 50.03
CA SER A 647 9.93 26.20 50.88
C SER A 647 8.87 25.10 50.74
N ALA A 648 7.59 25.46 50.77
CA ALA A 648 6.48 24.52 50.64
C ALA A 648 6.42 23.88 49.24
N ILE A 649 6.71 24.66 48.19
CA ILE A 649 6.75 24.19 46.80
C ILE A 649 7.90 23.21 46.59
N ARG A 650 9.11 23.53 47.09
CA ARG A 650 10.24 22.61 47.14
C ARG A 650 9.90 21.33 47.91
N ASP A 651 9.22 21.45 49.04
CA ASP A 651 8.84 20.29 49.86
C ASP A 651 7.80 19.39 49.19
N MET A 652 7.05 19.89 48.20
CA MET A 652 6.24 19.06 47.31
C MET A 652 7.07 18.38 46.21
N GLY A 653 8.35 18.72 46.06
CA GLY A 653 9.28 18.14 45.09
C GLY A 653 9.12 18.70 43.68
N PHE A 654 8.68 19.95 43.55
CA PHE A 654 8.68 20.65 42.26
C PHE A 654 10.07 21.23 41.96
N ASP A 655 10.39 21.32 40.67
CA ASP A 655 11.67 21.83 40.15
C ASP A 655 11.50 23.21 39.52
N VAL A 656 10.28 23.54 39.06
CA VAL A 656 9.99 24.75 38.31
C VAL A 656 8.77 25.47 38.88
N LEU A 657 8.92 26.78 39.08
CA LEU A 657 7.83 27.69 39.43
C LEU A 657 7.47 28.55 38.22
N TYR A 658 6.26 28.34 37.70
CA TYR A 658 5.75 29.00 36.49
C TYR A 658 4.80 30.14 36.84
N PHE A 659 5.04 31.32 36.28
CA PHE A 659 4.17 32.48 36.40
C PHE A 659 3.44 32.78 35.09
N PRO A 660 2.13 33.12 35.14
CA PRO A 660 1.48 33.93 34.10
C PRO A 660 2.26 35.23 33.83
N PRO A 661 1.90 36.00 32.79
CA PRO A 661 2.58 37.27 32.51
C PRO A 661 2.67 38.17 33.76
N ILE A 662 3.86 38.74 33.99
CA ILE A 662 4.20 39.59 35.14
C ILE A 662 4.25 41.07 34.78
N HIS A 663 3.71 41.43 33.61
CA HIS A 663 3.80 42.74 33.00
C HIS A 663 2.60 43.63 33.39
N PRO A 664 2.68 44.96 33.19
CA PRO A 664 1.54 45.86 33.39
C PRO A 664 0.30 45.41 32.60
N ILE A 665 -0.90 45.61 33.18
CA ILE A 665 -2.17 45.13 32.62
C ILE A 665 -3.04 46.31 32.15
N GLY A 666 -3.52 46.23 30.91
CA GLY A 666 -4.37 47.26 30.30
C GLY A 666 -5.66 47.56 31.06
N SER A 667 -6.14 48.79 30.95
CA SER A 667 -7.39 49.26 31.55
C SER A 667 -8.55 49.26 30.53
N THR A 668 -8.26 49.51 29.26
CA THR A 668 -9.23 49.53 28.17
C THR A 668 -9.79 48.13 27.91
N ASN A 669 -11.12 48.00 27.94
CA ASN A 669 -11.85 46.73 27.83
C ASN A 669 -11.42 45.65 28.83
N ARG A 670 -10.82 46.05 29.97
CA ARG A 670 -10.38 45.12 31.01
C ARG A 670 -11.51 44.19 31.43
N LYS A 671 -11.22 42.90 31.48
CA LYS A 671 -12.16 41.87 31.95
C LYS A 671 -12.28 41.88 33.46
N GLY A 672 -13.51 41.81 33.95
CA GLY A 672 -13.83 41.69 35.38
C GLY A 672 -13.96 40.23 35.83
N ARG A 673 -14.27 40.05 37.13
CA ARG A 673 -14.46 38.72 37.74
C ARG A 673 -15.35 37.81 36.90
N ASN A 674 -15.04 36.50 36.91
CA ASN A 674 -15.71 35.48 36.10
C ASN A 674 -15.73 35.79 34.58
N ASN A 675 -14.68 36.44 34.07
CA ASN A 675 -14.53 36.77 32.65
C ASN A 675 -15.74 37.62 32.16
N SER A 676 -16.12 38.60 32.98
CA SER A 676 -17.10 39.65 32.68
C SER A 676 -16.51 40.66 31.70
N LEU A 677 -17.32 41.15 30.75
CA LEU A 677 -16.91 42.18 29.80
C LEU A 677 -16.73 43.57 30.44
N LYS A 678 -17.18 43.76 31.68
CA LYS A 678 -17.01 45.00 32.42
C LYS A 678 -16.31 44.70 33.74
N ALA A 679 -15.12 45.28 33.91
CA ALA A 679 -14.39 45.29 35.18
C ALA A 679 -15.05 46.22 36.20
N GLY A 680 -15.16 45.76 37.44
CA GLY A 680 -15.52 46.60 38.59
C GLY A 680 -14.32 47.42 39.10
N PRO A 681 -14.55 48.40 39.99
CA PRO A 681 -13.47 49.11 40.67
C PRO A 681 -12.60 48.12 41.46
N GLY A 682 -11.30 48.09 41.19
CA GLY A 682 -10.35 47.19 41.86
C GLY A 682 -10.23 45.78 41.26
N ASP A 683 -10.95 45.46 40.17
CA ASP A 683 -10.72 44.20 39.47
C ASP A 683 -9.31 44.19 38.82
N PRO A 684 -8.49 43.17 39.08
CA PRO A 684 -7.09 43.15 38.65
C PRO A 684 -6.93 42.86 37.16
N GLY A 685 -7.99 42.42 36.48
CA GLY A 685 -7.94 42.07 35.05
C GLY A 685 -7.19 40.78 34.75
N SER A 686 -7.09 40.47 33.45
CA SER A 686 -6.33 39.33 32.94
C SER A 686 -4.85 39.67 32.82
N PRO A 687 -3.91 38.88 33.37
CA PRO A 687 -2.48 39.08 33.15
C PRO A 687 -2.07 39.02 31.67
N TYR A 688 -2.85 38.31 30.86
CA TYR A 688 -2.61 38.19 29.41
C TYR A 688 -2.98 39.45 28.61
N ALA A 689 -3.61 40.46 29.23
CA ALA A 689 -3.85 41.77 28.63
C ALA A 689 -2.65 42.71 28.85
N ILE A 690 -1.50 42.29 28.31
CA ILE A 690 -0.18 42.89 28.53
C ILE A 690 -0.13 44.31 27.95
N GLY A 691 0.34 45.26 28.75
CA GLY A 691 0.63 46.63 28.36
C GLY A 691 -0.28 47.66 29.02
N SER A 692 0.32 48.68 29.63
CA SER A 692 -0.35 49.89 30.10
C SER A 692 0.55 51.12 29.81
N GLU A 693 0.23 52.27 30.38
CA GLU A 693 1.15 53.41 30.38
C GLU A 693 2.47 53.16 31.14
N ASP A 694 2.51 52.15 32.01
CA ASP A 694 3.67 51.78 32.83
C ASP A 694 4.67 50.87 32.10
N GLY A 695 4.34 50.39 30.89
CA GLY A 695 5.24 49.59 30.06
C GLY A 695 4.59 48.38 29.38
N GLY A 696 5.42 47.60 28.67
CA GLY A 696 5.02 46.44 27.86
C GLY A 696 5.63 45.12 28.33
N HIS A 697 6.06 44.29 27.38
CA HIS A 697 6.62 42.94 27.63
C HIS A 697 8.02 42.95 28.29
N ASP A 698 8.66 44.11 28.33
CA ASP A 698 9.96 44.41 28.92
C ASP A 698 9.83 45.15 30.26
N ALA A 699 8.62 45.27 30.80
CA ALA A 699 8.33 45.92 32.07
C ALA A 699 7.72 44.95 33.10
N ILE A 700 7.81 45.32 34.37
CA ILE A 700 7.19 44.60 35.49
C ILE A 700 5.93 45.35 35.92
N HIS A 701 4.88 44.62 36.27
CA HIS A 701 3.66 45.22 36.82
C HIS A 701 3.97 45.99 38.12
N PRO A 702 3.59 47.27 38.27
CA PRO A 702 4.00 48.08 39.41
C PRO A 702 3.66 47.50 40.79
N GLU A 703 2.50 46.85 40.92
CA GLU A 703 2.10 46.18 42.18
C GLU A 703 2.88 44.88 42.49
N LEU A 704 3.62 44.31 41.53
CA LEU A 704 4.50 43.16 41.78
C LEU A 704 5.87 43.57 42.34
N GLY A 705 6.34 44.78 42.00
CA GLY A 705 7.63 45.33 42.41
C GLY A 705 8.47 45.79 41.23
N GLU A 706 9.78 45.90 41.46
CA GLU A 706 10.78 46.35 40.48
C GLU A 706 11.68 45.20 40.00
N PHE A 707 12.57 45.46 39.04
CA PHE A 707 13.56 44.46 38.57
C PHE A 707 14.46 43.92 39.68
N GLU A 708 14.76 44.71 40.71
CA GLU A 708 15.52 44.26 41.88
C GLU A 708 14.76 43.21 42.70
N ASP A 709 13.44 43.36 42.82
CA ASP A 709 12.59 42.43 43.55
C ASP A 709 12.43 41.12 42.77
N PHE A 710 12.32 41.21 41.44
CA PHE A 710 12.34 40.04 40.58
C PHE A 710 13.67 39.27 40.67
N ARG A 711 14.81 39.96 40.60
CA ARG A 711 16.14 39.32 40.76
C ARG A 711 16.29 38.65 42.12
N ARG A 712 15.79 39.28 43.19
CA ARG A 712 15.76 38.68 44.53
C ARG A 712 14.93 37.40 44.55
N LEU A 713 13.75 37.40 43.95
CA LEU A 713 12.91 36.21 43.83
C LEU A 713 13.60 35.08 43.05
N VAL A 714 14.25 35.38 41.92
CA VAL A 714 15.00 34.40 41.12
C VAL A 714 16.14 33.80 41.94
N GLU A 715 16.88 34.63 42.69
CA GLU A 715 17.97 34.15 43.56
C GLU A 715 17.44 33.24 44.68
N GLU A 716 16.38 33.65 45.38
CA GLU A 716 15.78 32.82 46.45
C GLU A 716 15.19 31.52 45.88
N ALA A 717 14.52 31.56 44.72
CA ALA A 717 14.06 30.35 44.05
C ALA A 717 15.23 29.39 43.77
N GLY A 718 16.35 29.91 43.24
CA GLY A 718 17.57 29.13 43.00
C GLY A 718 18.15 28.51 44.28
N ARG A 719 18.17 29.24 45.41
CA ARG A 719 18.59 28.69 46.72
C ARG A 719 17.68 27.55 47.21
N HIS A 720 16.43 27.54 46.78
CA HIS A 720 15.47 26.47 47.04
C HIS A 720 15.49 25.35 45.99
N GLY A 721 16.36 25.43 44.98
CA GLY A 721 16.43 24.44 43.89
C GLY A 721 15.29 24.57 42.87
N LEU A 722 14.65 25.74 42.80
CA LEU A 722 13.55 26.04 41.88
C LEU A 722 14.04 26.97 40.76
N GLU A 723 13.65 26.66 39.53
CA GLU A 723 13.79 27.57 38.39
C GLU A 723 12.50 28.36 38.15
N ILE A 724 12.63 29.63 37.75
CA ILE A 724 11.49 30.43 37.33
C ILE A 724 11.21 30.21 35.84
N ALA A 725 9.96 29.92 35.50
CA ALA A 725 9.44 29.93 34.14
C ALA A 725 8.47 31.10 33.94
N LEU A 726 8.68 31.87 32.88
CA LEU A 726 7.79 32.98 32.52
C LEU A 726 6.90 32.62 31.34
N ASP A 727 5.69 33.15 31.36
CA ASP A 727 4.80 33.14 30.20
C ASP A 727 5.30 34.12 29.13
N LEU A 728 5.36 33.67 27.89
CA LEU A 728 5.63 34.49 26.71
C LEU A 728 4.37 34.52 25.84
N ALA A 729 3.53 35.52 26.06
CA ALA A 729 2.31 35.74 25.29
C ALA A 729 2.48 36.91 24.32
N ILE A 730 2.66 36.62 23.03
CA ILE A 730 2.82 37.67 22.01
C ILE A 730 1.45 38.21 21.61
N GLN A 731 1.03 39.25 22.33
CA GLN A 731 -0.22 40.01 22.15
C GLN A 731 -0.17 41.28 23.00
N ALA A 732 -1.02 42.25 22.71
CA ALA A 732 -1.02 43.54 23.39
C ALA A 732 -2.42 43.92 23.86
N SER A 733 -2.54 44.56 25.02
CA SER A 733 -3.75 45.30 25.38
C SER A 733 -3.90 46.53 24.46
N PRO A 734 -5.10 47.13 24.35
CA PRO A 734 -5.28 48.38 23.62
C PRO A 734 -4.45 49.56 24.17
N ASP A 735 -3.93 49.44 25.40
CA ASP A 735 -3.15 50.48 26.07
C ASP A 735 -1.63 50.28 25.93
N HIS A 736 -1.18 49.18 25.31
CA HIS A 736 0.24 48.84 25.19
C HIS A 736 1.02 49.92 24.39
N PRO A 737 2.23 50.33 24.82
CA PRO A 737 3.02 51.38 24.16
C PRO A 737 3.25 51.19 22.65
N TRP A 738 3.51 49.95 22.22
CA TRP A 738 3.62 49.57 20.80
C TRP A 738 2.48 50.06 19.88
N LEU A 739 1.25 50.24 20.37
CA LEU A 739 0.14 50.75 19.55
C LEU A 739 0.38 52.20 19.09
N LYS A 740 1.07 52.99 19.93
CA LYS A 740 1.43 54.39 19.65
C LYS A 740 2.79 54.48 18.97
N GLU A 741 3.76 53.71 19.44
CA GLU A 741 5.16 53.77 19.01
C GLU A 741 5.42 53.03 17.70
N HIS A 742 4.70 51.92 17.49
CA HIS A 742 4.85 51.03 16.34
C HIS A 742 3.50 50.65 15.72
N PRO A 743 2.68 51.62 15.28
CA PRO A 743 1.37 51.33 14.70
C PRO A 743 1.46 50.40 13.49
N GLY A 744 2.57 50.44 12.74
CA GLY A 744 2.82 49.55 11.60
C GLY A 744 2.97 48.07 11.93
N TRP A 745 3.05 47.68 13.21
CA TRP A 745 3.08 46.27 13.64
C TRP A 745 1.68 45.65 13.78
N PHE A 746 0.61 46.42 13.57
CA PHE A 746 -0.77 45.96 13.76
C PHE A 746 -1.57 46.10 12.46
N ASP A 747 -2.56 45.22 12.28
CA ASP A 747 -3.51 45.30 11.16
C ASP A 747 -4.69 46.22 11.53
N TRP A 748 -4.63 47.46 11.03
CA TRP A 748 -5.66 48.47 11.24
C TRP A 748 -6.77 48.34 10.20
N ARG A 749 -8.02 48.32 10.66
CA ARG A 749 -9.18 48.38 9.77
C ARG A 749 -9.27 49.75 9.09
N PRO A 750 -10.01 49.85 7.96
CA PRO A 750 -10.20 51.14 7.27
C PRO A 750 -10.84 52.25 8.11
N ASP A 751 -11.54 51.90 9.19
CA ASP A 751 -12.15 52.84 10.14
C ASP A 751 -11.21 53.28 11.28
N GLY A 752 -9.95 52.81 11.27
CA GLY A 752 -8.95 53.11 12.30
C GLY A 752 -9.07 52.24 13.56
N THR A 753 -9.92 51.21 13.58
CA THR A 753 -10.01 50.26 14.70
C THR A 753 -9.17 49.00 14.45
N ILE A 754 -8.85 48.24 15.50
CA ILE A 754 -8.15 46.94 15.38
C ILE A 754 -9.10 45.82 15.78
N LYS A 755 -9.00 44.66 15.12
CA LYS A 755 -9.72 43.46 15.55
C LYS A 755 -9.14 42.97 16.88
N TYR A 756 -9.99 42.79 17.88
CA TYR A 756 -9.60 42.05 19.07
C TYR A 756 -9.23 40.60 18.72
N ALA A 757 -8.38 39.96 19.53
CA ALA A 757 -7.97 38.60 19.29
C ALA A 757 -9.14 37.61 19.51
N GLU A 758 -9.19 36.56 18.70
CA GLU A 758 -10.16 35.48 18.83
C GLU A 758 -9.45 34.13 18.67
N ASN A 759 -9.88 33.14 19.46
CA ASN A 759 -9.58 31.72 19.23
C ASN A 759 -10.91 30.95 19.27
N PRO A 760 -11.65 30.89 18.15
CA PRO A 760 -13.04 30.47 18.14
C PRO A 760 -13.31 29.15 18.89
N PRO A 761 -14.29 29.11 19.82
CA PRO A 761 -15.31 30.13 20.09
C PRO A 761 -14.91 31.23 21.10
N LYS A 762 -13.68 31.24 21.64
CA LYS A 762 -13.22 32.22 22.63
C LYS A 762 -12.94 33.58 21.98
N LYS A 763 -13.41 34.65 22.64
CA LYS A 763 -13.17 36.05 22.28
C LYS A 763 -12.40 36.75 23.39
N TYR A 764 -11.43 37.58 23.00
CA TYR A 764 -10.55 38.29 23.90
C TYR A 764 -10.59 39.79 23.60
N GLU A 765 -11.66 40.44 24.05
CA GLU A 765 -11.96 41.85 23.81
C GLU A 765 -10.94 42.82 24.45
N ASP A 766 -10.15 42.31 25.40
CA ASP A 766 -9.10 42.97 26.16
C ASP A 766 -7.72 42.94 25.48
N ILE A 767 -7.58 42.28 24.32
CA ILE A 767 -6.29 42.16 23.60
C ILE A 767 -6.43 42.28 22.08
N VAL A 768 -5.33 42.69 21.46
CA VAL A 768 -5.09 42.75 20.01
C VAL A 768 -3.82 41.95 19.67
N ASN A 769 -3.74 41.47 18.43
CA ASN A 769 -2.57 40.74 17.93
C ASN A 769 -1.69 41.64 17.06
N VAL A 770 -0.38 41.44 17.16
CA VAL A 770 0.60 41.94 16.18
C VAL A 770 0.49 41.15 14.87
N ASP A 771 0.84 41.79 13.77
CA ASP A 771 1.01 41.17 12.45
C ASP A 771 2.50 41.06 12.12
N PHE A 772 2.95 39.82 11.86
CA PHE A 772 4.35 39.48 11.66
C PHE A 772 4.90 39.82 10.28
N TYR A 773 4.05 40.21 9.32
CA TYR A 773 4.42 40.37 7.91
C TYR A 773 4.02 41.71 7.31
N THR A 774 3.56 42.67 8.12
CA THR A 774 3.48 44.05 7.65
C THR A 774 4.87 44.57 7.28
N LYS A 775 4.92 45.56 6.39
CA LYS A 775 6.18 46.14 5.90
C LYS A 775 7.07 46.65 7.04
N ASP A 776 6.47 47.24 8.08
CA ASP A 776 7.20 47.85 9.19
C ASP A 776 7.55 46.85 10.31
N ALA A 777 6.89 45.68 10.35
CA ALA A 777 7.21 44.60 11.28
C ALA A 777 8.45 43.81 10.87
N LEU A 778 8.86 43.84 9.60
CA LEU A 778 10.01 43.11 9.10
C LEU A 778 11.25 44.02 8.95
N PRO A 779 12.38 43.75 9.64
CA PRO A 779 12.60 42.72 10.67
C PRO A 779 12.25 43.18 12.10
N SER A 780 11.83 44.43 12.28
CA SER A 780 11.78 45.14 13.57
C SER A 780 11.02 44.38 14.67
N LEU A 781 9.81 43.89 14.41
CA LEU A 781 9.01 43.15 15.41
C LEU A 781 9.71 41.84 15.81
N TRP A 782 10.32 41.14 14.85
CA TRP A 782 10.99 39.87 15.14
C TRP A 782 12.21 40.09 16.05
N VAL A 783 12.98 41.13 15.76
CA VAL A 783 14.15 41.52 16.57
C VAL A 783 13.71 41.95 17.97
N GLU A 784 12.68 42.79 18.08
CA GLU A 784 12.14 43.25 19.36
C GLU A 784 11.69 42.07 20.25
N LEU A 785 10.91 41.15 19.70
CA LEU A 785 10.46 39.96 20.44
C LEU A 785 11.61 39.06 20.88
N ARG A 786 12.67 38.95 20.07
CA ARG A 786 13.90 38.24 20.43
C ARG A 786 14.62 38.96 21.57
N ASP A 787 14.70 40.29 21.53
CA ASP A 787 15.35 41.11 22.55
C ASP A 787 14.60 41.10 23.88
N VAL A 788 13.26 41.04 23.86
CA VAL A 788 12.44 40.77 25.06
C VAL A 788 12.82 39.43 25.69
N VAL A 789 12.93 38.35 24.91
CA VAL A 789 13.36 37.05 25.46
C VAL A 789 14.79 37.12 26.00
N GLN A 790 15.69 37.81 25.30
CA GLN A 790 17.06 38.01 25.77
C GLN A 790 17.12 38.76 27.10
N LEU A 791 16.34 39.84 27.26
CA LEU A 791 16.25 40.61 28.50
C LEU A 791 15.93 39.70 29.69
N TRP A 792 14.92 38.84 29.56
CA TRP A 792 14.52 37.93 30.64
C TRP A 792 15.56 36.82 30.87
N VAL A 793 16.25 36.36 29.83
CA VAL A 793 17.41 35.47 29.98
C VAL A 793 18.53 36.14 30.78
N ASP A 794 18.79 37.43 30.53
CA ASP A 794 19.77 38.22 31.27
C ASP A 794 19.34 38.48 32.72
N GLN A 795 18.03 38.48 33.01
CA GLN A 795 17.48 38.47 34.37
C GLN A 795 17.48 37.09 35.05
N GLY A 796 18.02 36.05 34.40
CA GLY A 796 18.18 34.71 34.97
C GLY A 796 17.07 33.72 34.63
N VAL A 797 16.11 34.06 33.78
CA VAL A 797 15.03 33.16 33.35
C VAL A 797 15.53 32.22 32.25
N LYS A 798 15.40 30.91 32.46
CA LYS A 798 15.83 29.88 31.49
C LYS A 798 14.68 29.09 30.87
N LEU A 799 13.45 29.34 31.33
CA LEU A 799 12.26 28.59 30.97
C LEU A 799 11.19 29.55 30.48
N PHE A 800 10.69 29.33 29.26
CA PHE A 800 9.61 30.11 28.68
C PHE A 800 8.44 29.20 28.31
N ARG A 801 7.29 29.40 28.97
CA ARG A 801 6.01 28.83 28.52
C ARG A 801 5.46 29.79 27.47
N VAL A 802 5.46 29.37 26.21
CA VAL A 802 4.99 30.20 25.11
C VAL A 802 3.50 29.99 24.90
N ASP A 803 2.73 31.07 24.99
CA ASP A 803 1.27 31.06 24.82
C ASP A 803 0.88 30.90 23.35
N ASN A 804 -0.01 29.95 23.06
CA ASN A 804 -0.62 29.74 21.75
C ASN A 804 0.33 29.91 20.54
N PRO A 805 1.54 29.30 20.52
CA PRO A 805 2.53 29.53 19.46
C PRO A 805 2.03 29.10 18.07
N HIS A 806 1.02 28.23 18.01
CA HIS A 806 0.35 27.81 16.78
C HIS A 806 -0.42 28.93 16.06
N THR A 807 -0.63 30.08 16.70
CA THR A 807 -1.24 31.27 16.10
C THR A 807 -0.21 32.23 15.48
N LYS A 808 1.09 31.96 15.68
CA LYS A 808 2.22 32.78 15.21
C LYS A 808 3.02 32.02 14.13
N PRO A 809 3.79 32.70 13.26
CA PRO A 809 4.46 32.06 12.13
C PRO A 809 5.52 31.03 12.56
N PHE A 810 5.54 29.86 11.94
CA PHE A 810 6.60 28.86 12.20
C PHE A 810 8.02 29.36 11.91
N PRO A 811 8.30 30.10 10.81
CA PRO A 811 9.66 30.58 10.55
C PRO A 811 10.17 31.54 11.62
N PHE A 812 9.28 32.32 12.25
CA PHE A 812 9.63 33.18 13.37
C PHE A 812 10.12 32.37 14.58
N TRP A 813 9.36 31.35 14.98
CA TRP A 813 9.76 30.48 16.09
C TRP A 813 11.04 29.70 15.81
N GLU A 814 11.18 29.17 14.59
CA GLU A 814 12.39 28.45 14.15
C GLU A 814 13.64 29.33 14.26
N TRP A 815 13.52 30.61 13.85
CA TRP A 815 14.61 31.58 13.96
C TRP A 815 14.86 32.03 15.41
N LEU A 816 13.84 32.48 16.14
CA LEU A 816 13.99 33.02 17.50
C LEU A 816 14.59 32.00 18.46
N ILE A 817 14.08 30.76 18.43
CA ILE A 817 14.59 29.69 19.30
C ILE A 817 16.03 29.33 18.91
N GLY A 818 16.32 29.25 17.61
CA GLY A 818 17.67 29.00 17.11
C GLY A 818 18.67 30.08 17.54
N ASP A 819 18.28 31.35 17.45
CA ASP A 819 19.11 32.50 17.80
C ASP A 819 19.38 32.59 19.32
N ILE A 820 18.37 32.36 20.16
CA ILE A 820 18.53 32.32 21.61
C ILE A 820 19.39 31.12 22.02
N ARG A 821 19.10 29.91 21.51
CA ARG A 821 19.85 28.70 21.90
C ARG A 821 21.28 28.64 21.34
N ALA A 822 21.59 29.38 20.28
CA ALA A 822 22.97 29.53 19.82
C ALA A 822 23.85 30.28 20.84
N ARG A 823 23.26 31.17 21.64
CA ARG A 823 23.94 31.97 22.68
C ARG A 823 23.76 31.38 24.09
N HIS A 824 22.60 30.78 24.34
CA HIS A 824 22.17 30.21 25.61
C HIS A 824 21.52 28.82 25.39
N PRO A 825 22.33 27.77 25.14
CA PRO A 825 21.82 26.44 24.77
C PRO A 825 21.06 25.72 25.89
N ASP A 826 21.11 26.27 27.11
CA ASP A 826 20.39 25.86 28.32
C ASP A 826 18.93 26.37 28.38
N VAL A 827 18.55 27.33 27.55
CA VAL A 827 17.18 27.86 27.51
C VAL A 827 16.20 26.86 26.89
N VAL A 828 15.05 26.69 27.54
CA VAL A 828 14.02 25.71 27.19
C VAL A 828 12.69 26.42 26.92
N PHE A 829 12.06 26.05 25.81
CA PHE A 829 10.76 26.58 25.39
C PHE A 829 9.69 25.50 25.46
N LEU A 830 8.60 25.80 26.18
CA LEU A 830 7.39 24.96 26.27
C LEU A 830 6.30 25.53 25.36
N SER A 831 5.87 24.75 24.38
CA SER A 831 4.79 25.12 23.45
C SER A 831 3.41 24.82 24.05
N GLU A 832 2.63 25.84 24.38
CA GLU A 832 1.20 25.68 24.72
C GLU A 832 0.33 25.64 23.46
N ALA A 833 0.31 24.49 22.78
CA ALA A 833 -0.40 24.33 21.52
C ALA A 833 -1.47 23.25 21.59
N PHE A 834 -2.69 23.62 22.00
CA PHE A 834 -3.87 22.75 21.91
C PHE A 834 -4.53 22.86 20.53
N THR A 835 -3.86 22.34 19.52
CA THR A 835 -4.28 22.37 18.10
C THR A 835 -4.11 21.00 17.47
N LYS A 836 -4.31 20.82 16.16
CA LYS A 836 -4.17 19.52 15.46
C LYS A 836 -2.76 18.92 15.63
N PRO A 837 -2.61 17.58 15.68
CA PRO A 837 -1.31 16.93 15.98
C PRO A 837 -0.16 17.36 15.05
N LYS A 838 -0.43 17.50 13.75
CA LYS A 838 0.59 17.92 12.77
C LYS A 838 1.22 19.28 13.09
N VAL A 839 0.44 20.21 13.65
CA VAL A 839 0.92 21.54 14.03
C VAL A 839 1.73 21.45 15.32
N MET A 840 1.27 20.69 16.32
CA MET A 840 2.03 20.43 17.55
C MET A 840 3.40 19.81 17.26
N TYR A 841 3.44 18.80 16.39
CA TYR A 841 4.69 18.16 15.97
C TYR A 841 5.58 19.08 15.15
N ARG A 842 5.00 19.98 14.32
CA ARG A 842 5.79 20.99 13.62
C ARG A 842 6.51 21.93 14.60
N LEU A 843 5.81 22.41 15.62
CA LEU A 843 6.39 23.28 16.65
C LEU A 843 7.52 22.60 17.41
N ALA A 844 7.33 21.34 17.81
CA ALA A 844 8.42 20.56 18.41
C ALA A 844 9.63 20.44 17.46
N LYS A 845 9.43 20.09 16.19
CA LYS A 845 10.53 19.93 15.22
C LYS A 845 11.36 21.19 15.00
N ILE A 846 10.73 22.38 15.00
CA ILE A 846 11.42 23.65 14.72
C ILE A 846 12.19 24.23 15.90
N GLY A 847 12.04 23.68 17.12
CA GLY A 847 12.91 24.08 18.23
C GLY A 847 12.31 23.96 19.63
N PHE A 848 10.98 23.87 19.77
CA PHE A 848 10.35 23.81 21.10
C PHE A 848 10.76 22.54 21.85
N SER A 849 11.48 22.70 22.95
CA SER A 849 12.01 21.62 23.78
C SER A 849 10.91 20.73 24.39
N GLN A 850 9.79 21.35 24.77
CA GLN A 850 8.66 20.73 25.46
C GLN A 850 7.34 21.10 24.79
N SER A 851 6.30 20.29 24.97
CA SER A 851 4.99 20.55 24.37
C SER A 851 3.86 20.15 25.31
N TYR A 852 2.88 21.02 25.47
CA TYR A 852 1.58 20.62 26.02
C TYR A 852 0.94 19.54 25.15
N THR A 853 -0.04 18.83 25.72
CA THR A 853 -0.52 17.56 25.18
C THR A 853 -2.03 17.44 25.33
N TYR A 854 -2.61 16.39 24.74
CA TYR A 854 -4.03 16.10 24.93
C TYR A 854 -4.33 15.32 26.21
N PHE A 855 -3.38 15.21 27.14
CA PHE A 855 -3.50 14.37 28.33
C PHE A 855 -4.80 14.61 29.10
N THR A 856 -5.21 15.86 29.31
CA THR A 856 -6.45 16.25 30.03
C THR A 856 -7.74 15.75 29.37
N TRP A 857 -7.70 15.39 28.09
CA TRP A 857 -8.83 14.81 27.33
C TRP A 857 -8.63 13.32 27.01
N ARG A 858 -7.72 12.64 27.71
CA ARG A 858 -7.55 11.18 27.64
C ARG A 858 -7.76 10.61 29.03
N ASN A 859 -8.87 9.90 29.24
CA ASN A 859 -9.33 9.44 30.55
C ASN A 859 -9.53 7.93 30.58
N ALA A 860 -10.10 7.34 29.52
CA ALA A 860 -10.30 5.91 29.43
C ALA A 860 -8.97 5.18 29.15
N LYS A 861 -8.89 3.89 29.53
CA LYS A 861 -7.70 3.06 29.30
C LYS A 861 -7.27 3.06 27.84
N TRP A 862 -8.18 2.79 26.92
CA TRP A 862 -7.88 2.75 25.48
C TRP A 862 -7.41 4.11 24.94
N GLU A 863 -7.93 5.23 25.47
CA GLU A 863 -7.51 6.58 25.09
C GLU A 863 -6.06 6.86 25.49
N LEU A 864 -5.71 6.49 26.73
CA LEU A 864 -4.36 6.63 27.27
C LEU A 864 -3.37 5.70 26.57
N GLU A 865 -3.74 4.43 26.36
CA GLU A 865 -2.91 3.47 25.64
C GLU A 865 -2.64 3.91 24.21
N GLN A 866 -3.67 4.32 23.47
CA GLN A 866 -3.52 4.81 22.11
C GLN A 866 -2.59 6.03 22.06
N TYR A 867 -2.79 6.99 22.96
CA TYR A 867 -1.99 8.21 22.96
C TYR A 867 -0.53 7.95 23.35
N MET A 868 -0.30 7.07 24.33
CA MET A 868 1.07 6.73 24.71
C MET A 868 1.80 5.91 23.63
N ARG A 869 1.11 5.02 22.89
CA ARG A 869 1.70 4.35 21.72
C ARG A 869 2.10 5.33 20.63
N GLU A 870 1.24 6.31 20.34
CA GLU A 870 1.57 7.38 19.39
C GLU A 870 2.87 8.10 19.79
N LEU A 871 2.99 8.50 21.05
CA LEU A 871 4.13 9.27 21.55
C LEU A 871 5.43 8.46 21.69
N THR A 872 5.34 7.16 21.98
CA THR A 872 6.51 6.34 22.34
C THR A 872 6.97 5.36 21.24
N GLU A 873 6.06 4.91 20.36
CA GLU A 873 6.36 3.89 19.35
C GLU A 873 6.49 4.47 17.93
N THR A 874 6.02 5.70 17.69
CA THR A 874 6.07 6.34 16.37
C THR A 874 7.11 7.47 16.28
N ALA A 875 7.15 8.21 15.18
CA ALA A 875 8.14 9.28 14.93
C ALA A 875 8.30 10.35 16.05
N PRO A 876 7.25 10.77 16.80
CA PRO A 876 7.37 11.75 17.87
C PRO A 876 8.40 11.42 18.95
N LYS A 877 8.71 10.13 19.17
CA LYS A 877 9.74 9.71 20.14
C LYS A 877 11.11 10.36 19.92
N GLU A 878 11.38 10.81 18.69
CA GLU A 878 12.66 11.42 18.31
C GLU A 878 12.73 12.94 18.54
N PHE A 879 11.61 13.64 18.72
CA PHE A 879 11.61 15.11 18.74
C PHE A 879 10.55 15.77 19.66
N PHE A 880 9.56 15.02 20.15
CA PHE A 880 8.44 15.53 20.93
C PHE A 880 8.58 15.11 22.40
N ARG A 881 8.59 16.07 23.33
CA ARG A 881 8.59 15.79 24.77
C ARG A 881 7.25 16.21 25.39
N PRO A 882 6.38 15.24 25.75
CA PRO A 882 5.04 15.51 26.23
C PRO A 882 5.06 16.07 27.66
N HIS A 883 4.56 17.28 27.86
CA HIS A 883 4.38 17.88 29.18
C HIS A 883 2.95 17.65 29.68
N PHE A 884 2.80 16.82 30.71
CA PHE A 884 1.50 16.42 31.25
C PHE A 884 1.07 17.33 32.40
N PHE A 885 0.53 18.50 32.05
CA PHE A 885 -0.21 19.30 33.04
C PHE A 885 -1.53 18.61 33.40
N VAL A 886 -1.78 18.42 34.70
CA VAL A 886 -3.02 17.79 35.20
C VAL A 886 -4.22 18.74 35.11
N ASN A 887 -3.96 20.03 35.24
CA ASN A 887 -4.87 21.14 35.04
C ASN A 887 -4.07 22.38 34.58
N THR A 888 -4.76 23.40 34.08
CA THR A 888 -4.17 24.72 33.86
C THR A 888 -5.15 25.79 34.32
N HIS A 889 -4.71 27.03 34.47
CA HIS A 889 -5.60 28.16 34.78
C HIS A 889 -6.73 28.38 33.73
N ASP A 890 -6.61 27.83 32.52
CA ASP A 890 -7.65 27.83 31.47
C ASP A 890 -8.45 26.52 31.36
N ILE A 891 -7.88 25.41 31.79
CA ILE A 891 -8.44 24.06 31.59
C ILE A 891 -8.79 23.49 32.95
N ASN A 892 -10.09 23.46 33.25
CA ASN A 892 -10.68 22.63 34.30
C ASN A 892 -11.19 21.31 33.63
N PRO A 893 -10.40 20.22 33.66
CA PRO A 893 -10.73 19.01 32.90
C PRO A 893 -12.06 18.41 33.34
N ASP A 894 -12.86 17.91 32.39
CA ASP A 894 -14.18 17.32 32.68
C ASP A 894 -14.11 16.19 33.74
N PHE A 895 -13.03 15.40 33.78
CA PHE A 895 -12.82 14.33 34.77
C PHE A 895 -12.65 14.85 36.22
N LEU A 896 -12.25 16.12 36.40
CA LEU A 896 -12.01 16.73 37.71
C LEU A 896 -13.14 17.64 38.16
N GLN A 897 -14.11 17.95 37.29
CA GLN A 897 -15.19 18.86 37.61
C GLN A 897 -16.11 18.30 38.69
N ASN A 898 -16.15 18.97 39.86
CA ASN A 898 -16.85 18.51 41.06
C ASN A 898 -16.52 17.05 41.46
N ALA A 899 -15.33 16.56 41.08
CA ALA A 899 -14.93 15.19 41.29
C ALA A 899 -14.45 14.96 42.73
N PRO A 900 -14.53 13.72 43.25
CA PRO A 900 -14.01 13.41 44.57
C PRO A 900 -12.47 13.39 44.57
N ARG A 901 -11.86 13.52 45.75
CA ARG A 901 -10.40 13.46 45.96
C ARG A 901 -9.67 12.36 45.16
N PRO A 902 -10.18 11.11 45.04
CA PRO A 902 -9.49 10.06 44.29
C PRO A 902 -9.29 10.39 42.80
N ALA A 903 -10.16 11.18 42.18
CA ALA A 903 -9.99 11.60 40.79
C ALA A 903 -8.71 12.43 40.59
N PHE A 904 -8.41 13.33 41.53
CA PHE A 904 -7.18 14.13 41.50
C PHE A 904 -5.95 13.26 41.70
N LEU A 905 -6.00 12.27 42.61
CA LEU A 905 -4.93 11.30 42.81
C LEU A 905 -4.65 10.45 41.57
N ILE A 906 -5.70 10.01 40.86
CA ILE A 906 -5.58 9.26 39.60
C ILE A 906 -4.83 10.10 38.56
N ARG A 907 -5.25 11.36 38.36
CA ARG A 907 -4.63 12.24 37.36
C ARG A 907 -3.18 12.60 37.72
N ALA A 908 -2.91 12.82 39.01
CA ALA A 908 -1.55 13.05 39.49
C ALA A 908 -0.65 11.85 39.21
N ALA A 909 -1.08 10.63 39.58
CA ALA A 909 -0.30 9.42 39.36
C ALA A 909 -0.05 9.16 37.87
N LEU A 910 -1.06 9.29 37.02
CA LEU A 910 -0.91 9.13 35.57
C LEU A 910 0.10 10.14 35.00
N ALA A 911 -0.03 11.43 35.32
CA ALA A 911 0.87 12.47 34.81
C ALA A 911 2.31 12.24 35.28
N ALA A 912 2.47 11.99 36.58
CA ALA A 912 3.75 11.79 37.26
C ALA A 912 4.50 10.54 36.80
N THR A 913 3.81 9.53 36.24
CA THR A 913 4.45 8.25 35.90
C THR A 913 4.51 7.94 34.40
N LEU A 914 3.62 8.53 33.59
CA LEU A 914 3.63 8.33 32.14
C LEU A 914 4.57 9.30 31.41
N SER A 915 4.90 10.45 32.00
CA SER A 915 5.84 11.42 31.42
C SER A 915 6.95 11.83 32.39
N GLY A 916 8.12 12.11 31.84
CA GLY A 916 9.19 12.80 32.56
C GLY A 916 8.84 14.25 32.89
N LEU A 917 7.89 14.86 32.16
CA LEU A 917 7.44 16.23 32.37
C LEU A 917 5.98 16.25 32.81
N TRP A 918 5.72 16.79 33.99
CA TRP A 918 4.35 16.99 34.46
C TRP A 918 4.22 18.33 35.18
N GLY A 919 3.00 18.84 35.24
CA GLY A 919 2.74 20.16 35.81
C GLY A 919 1.41 20.24 36.55
N VAL A 920 1.35 21.15 37.51
CA VAL A 920 0.20 21.39 38.37
C VAL A 920 -0.06 22.89 38.46
N TYR A 921 -1.31 23.31 38.29
CA TYR A 921 -1.75 24.67 38.61
C TYR A 921 -2.35 24.71 40.01
N ASN A 922 -1.93 25.72 40.79
CA ASN A 922 -2.34 25.97 42.17
C ASN A 922 -3.86 25.81 42.36
N GLY A 923 -4.23 25.09 43.42
CA GLY A 923 -5.60 24.69 43.73
C GLY A 923 -5.90 23.23 43.40
N PHE A 924 -5.13 22.60 42.50
CA PHE A 924 -5.25 21.17 42.22
C PHE A 924 -4.99 20.31 43.46
N GLU A 925 -3.99 20.67 44.25
CA GLU A 925 -3.64 19.98 45.49
C GLU A 925 -4.75 20.07 46.53
N LEU A 926 -5.63 21.07 46.42
CA LEU A 926 -6.80 21.25 47.27
C LEU A 926 -8.06 20.60 46.69
N CYS A 927 -7.91 19.84 45.60
CA CYS A 927 -8.99 19.24 44.83
C CYS A 927 -10.01 20.30 44.33
N GLU A 928 -9.54 21.50 43.99
CA GLU A 928 -10.39 22.53 43.40
C GLU A 928 -10.78 22.13 41.97
N GLY A 929 -12.07 21.91 41.75
CA GLY A 929 -12.62 21.48 40.46
C GLY A 929 -13.96 22.14 40.12
N ARG A 930 -14.41 23.13 40.87
CA ARG A 930 -15.73 23.72 40.66
C ARG A 930 -15.79 24.44 39.29
N PRO A 931 -16.67 24.02 38.36
CA PRO A 931 -16.80 24.67 37.06
C PRO A 931 -17.66 25.93 37.15
N ASP A 932 -17.40 26.89 36.27
CA ASP A 932 -18.31 28.01 36.03
C ASP A 932 -19.68 27.51 35.53
N ALA A 933 -20.76 28.19 35.92
CA ALA A 933 -22.11 27.74 35.60
C ALA A 933 -22.44 27.81 34.09
N LYS A 934 -21.72 28.63 33.32
CA LYS A 934 -21.97 28.90 31.90
C LYS A 934 -20.84 28.40 31.00
N ARG A 935 -19.67 28.11 31.55
CA ARG A 935 -18.44 27.76 30.81
C ARG A 935 -17.75 26.57 31.47
N LYS A 936 -17.02 25.76 30.70
CA LYS A 936 -16.19 24.66 31.21
C LYS A 936 -14.87 25.12 31.87
N GLU A 937 -14.79 26.37 32.31
CA GLU A 937 -13.61 26.93 32.99
C GLU A 937 -13.81 26.85 34.52
N TYR A 938 -12.78 27.20 35.30
CA TYR A 938 -12.91 27.34 36.76
C TYR A 938 -13.91 28.45 37.10
N ALA A 939 -14.80 28.19 38.07
CA ALA A 939 -15.59 29.24 38.69
C ALA A 939 -14.69 30.14 39.54
N ASP A 940 -14.96 31.44 39.54
CA ASP A 940 -14.19 32.46 40.26
C ASP A 940 -12.69 32.30 39.92
N SER A 941 -12.42 32.33 38.61
CA SER A 941 -11.09 32.04 38.06
C SER A 941 -10.06 33.09 38.48
N GLU A 942 -8.93 32.62 39.02
CA GLU A 942 -7.78 33.44 39.43
C GLU A 942 -7.20 34.31 38.30
N LYS A 943 -7.53 34.01 37.03
CA LYS A 943 -7.26 34.89 35.89
C LYS A 943 -7.88 36.27 36.02
N TYR A 944 -9.00 36.42 36.71
CA TYR A 944 -9.78 37.67 36.76
C TYR A 944 -9.99 38.20 38.18
N GLU A 945 -9.48 37.51 39.20
CA GLU A 945 -9.55 37.92 40.60
C GLU A 945 -8.30 37.48 41.38
N ILE A 946 -8.04 38.17 42.49
CA ILE A 946 -7.02 37.75 43.47
C ILE A 946 -7.65 36.69 44.38
N ARG A 947 -6.91 35.62 44.66
CA ARG A 947 -7.37 34.53 45.54
C ARG A 947 -6.42 34.35 46.72
N ALA A 948 -6.98 34.03 47.88
CA ALA A 948 -6.22 33.52 49.01
C ALA A 948 -6.53 32.03 49.18
N TRP A 949 -5.48 31.22 49.28
CA TRP A 949 -5.58 29.76 49.30
C TRP A 949 -5.34 29.21 50.71
N ASP A 950 -6.27 28.38 51.19
CA ASP A 950 -6.12 27.61 52.43
C ASP A 950 -5.42 26.28 52.12
N TYR A 951 -4.09 26.28 52.23
CA TYR A 951 -3.27 25.11 51.91
C TYR A 951 -3.42 23.96 52.93
N ASP A 952 -3.94 24.25 54.13
CA ASP A 952 -4.17 23.27 55.19
C ASP A 952 -5.59 22.67 55.13
N ARG A 953 -6.38 23.02 54.09
CA ARG A 953 -7.73 22.52 53.87
C ARG A 953 -7.77 20.98 53.99
N PRO A 954 -8.62 20.42 54.87
CA PRO A 954 -8.75 18.98 55.00
C PRO A 954 -9.12 18.29 53.68
N GLY A 955 -8.46 17.17 53.38
CA GLY A 955 -8.69 16.42 52.14
C GLY A 955 -7.77 16.80 50.98
N ASN A 956 -6.81 17.71 51.17
CA ASN A 956 -5.77 17.99 50.18
C ASN A 956 -4.92 16.73 49.85
N ILE A 957 -4.14 16.84 48.78
CA ILE A 957 -3.29 15.77 48.24
C ILE A 957 -1.80 16.15 48.20
N ILE A 958 -1.38 17.10 49.04
CA ILE A 958 0.01 17.61 49.09
C ILE A 958 1.00 16.49 49.41
N ALA A 959 0.64 15.59 50.35
CA ALA A 959 1.49 14.47 50.75
C ALA A 959 1.72 13.45 49.62
N GLU A 960 0.68 13.20 48.81
CA GLU A 960 0.75 12.30 47.66
C GLU A 960 1.54 12.91 46.51
N ILE A 961 1.39 14.21 46.24
CA ILE A 961 2.22 14.94 45.26
C ILE A 961 3.69 14.84 45.67
N ARG A 962 4.01 15.13 46.94
CA ARG A 962 5.36 14.97 47.49
C ARG A 962 5.89 13.55 47.29
N THR A 963 5.06 12.54 47.56
CA THR A 963 5.43 11.13 47.41
C THR A 963 5.71 10.77 45.95
N LEU A 964 4.86 11.19 45.02
CA LEU A 964 5.03 10.97 43.59
C LEU A 964 6.31 11.63 43.06
N ASN A 965 6.58 12.88 43.42
CA ASN A 965 7.81 13.58 43.01
C ASN A 965 9.07 12.93 43.62
N ARG A 966 9.02 12.50 44.88
CA ARG A 966 10.10 11.71 45.48
C ARG A 966 10.36 10.42 44.70
N ILE A 967 9.31 9.66 44.38
CA ILE A 967 9.42 8.42 43.59
C ILE A 967 10.01 8.71 42.20
N ARG A 968 9.57 9.77 41.53
CA ARG A 968 10.12 10.20 40.24
C ARG A 968 11.62 10.46 40.33
N ASN A 969 12.05 11.24 41.32
CA ASN A 969 13.46 11.60 41.51
C ASN A 969 14.37 10.41 41.83
N GLU A 970 13.86 9.43 42.58
CA GLU A 970 14.61 8.22 42.94
C GLU A 970 14.67 7.15 41.83
N ASN A 971 13.89 7.30 40.74
CA ASN A 971 13.70 6.26 39.73
C ASN A 971 13.87 6.79 38.31
N THR A 972 15.05 6.52 37.73
CA THR A 972 15.43 6.95 36.38
C THR A 972 14.48 6.47 35.28
N ALA A 973 13.75 5.37 35.50
CA ALA A 973 12.68 4.91 34.61
C ALA A 973 11.56 5.93 34.38
N LEU A 974 11.36 6.87 35.32
CA LEU A 974 10.36 7.93 35.24
C LEU A 974 10.90 9.26 34.70
N HIS A 975 12.20 9.34 34.37
CA HIS A 975 12.82 10.56 33.84
C HIS A 975 12.51 10.84 32.37
N SER A 976 11.69 10.01 31.72
CA SER A 976 11.25 10.19 30.35
C SER A 976 9.87 9.58 30.16
N HIS A 977 9.16 10.02 29.12
CA HIS A 977 7.96 9.34 28.64
C HIS A 977 8.28 8.03 27.90
N LEU A 978 9.52 7.90 27.40
CA LEU A 978 10.05 6.68 26.76
C LEU A 978 10.28 5.56 27.77
N GLY A 979 10.62 4.36 27.30
CA GLY A 979 10.81 3.18 28.18
C GLY A 979 9.51 2.66 28.79
N LEU A 980 8.38 2.93 28.14
CA LEU A 980 7.06 2.45 28.52
C LEU A 980 6.74 1.12 27.82
N THR A 981 6.24 0.14 28.56
CA THR A 981 5.58 -1.05 27.99
C THR A 981 4.19 -1.19 28.59
N LEU A 982 3.16 -1.13 27.77
CA LEU A 982 1.77 -1.33 28.20
C LEU A 982 1.55 -2.84 28.45
N LEU A 983 1.10 -3.19 29.64
CA LEU A 983 0.94 -4.57 30.09
C LEU A 983 -0.54 -4.95 30.21
N ASN A 984 -0.80 -6.25 30.18
CA ASN A 984 -2.16 -6.75 30.23
C ASN A 984 -2.75 -6.64 31.64
N ALA A 985 -3.90 -5.97 31.73
CA ALA A 985 -4.82 -6.02 32.85
C ALA A 985 -6.21 -6.36 32.32
N ARG A 986 -6.85 -7.40 32.88
CA ARG A 986 -8.17 -7.88 32.41
C ARG A 986 -9.34 -6.93 32.71
N ASN A 987 -9.13 -5.92 33.56
CA ASN A 987 -10.11 -4.89 33.86
C ASN A 987 -9.82 -3.62 33.05
N ASP A 988 -10.82 -3.10 32.34
CA ASP A 988 -10.70 -1.88 31.54
C ASP A 988 -10.61 -0.59 32.39
N ASN A 989 -10.97 -0.66 33.67
CA ASN A 989 -10.75 0.42 34.63
C ASN A 989 -9.38 0.37 35.31
N ILE A 990 -8.49 -0.56 34.93
CA ILE A 990 -7.12 -0.62 35.44
C ILE A 990 -6.15 -0.50 34.27
N LEU A 991 -5.36 0.57 34.29
CA LEU A 991 -4.20 0.73 33.41
C LEU A 991 -2.97 0.14 34.13
N PHE A 992 -2.31 -0.83 33.49
CA PHE A 992 -1.12 -1.49 34.03
C PHE A 992 0.03 -1.40 33.03
N PHE A 993 1.19 -0.97 33.48
CA PHE A 993 2.33 -0.75 32.60
C PHE A 993 3.67 -0.86 33.31
N GLU A 994 4.70 -1.12 32.52
CA GLU A 994 6.10 -1.08 32.92
C GLU A 994 6.71 0.28 32.52
N LYS A 995 7.53 0.83 33.41
CA LYS A 995 8.51 1.88 33.09
C LYS A 995 9.90 1.35 33.37
N ALA A 996 10.80 1.43 32.40
CA ALA A 996 12.17 0.96 32.55
C ALA A 996 13.18 2.00 32.06
N SER A 997 14.30 2.13 32.78
CA SER A 997 15.48 2.83 32.27
C SER A 997 16.02 2.12 31.02
N ARG A 998 16.81 2.81 30.20
CA ARG A 998 17.40 2.24 28.97
C ARG A 998 18.24 0.99 29.25
N ALA A 999 19.00 0.99 30.34
CA ALA A 999 19.79 -0.15 30.79
C ALA A 999 18.97 -1.22 31.54
N ARG A 1000 17.68 -0.95 31.84
CA ARG A 1000 16.78 -1.77 32.64
C ARG A 1000 17.29 -2.10 34.06
N ASP A 1001 18.21 -1.31 34.59
CA ASP A 1001 18.70 -1.35 35.97
C ASP A 1001 17.70 -0.74 36.98
N ASN A 1002 16.77 0.08 36.48
CA ASN A 1002 15.63 0.59 37.22
C ASN A 1002 14.33 0.24 36.46
N VAL A 1003 13.50 -0.62 37.04
CA VAL A 1003 12.23 -1.07 36.45
C VAL A 1003 11.10 -0.91 37.46
N LEU A 1004 10.01 -0.31 37.00
CA LEU A 1004 8.79 -0.11 37.76
C LEU A 1004 7.62 -0.80 37.08
N LEU A 1005 6.76 -1.45 37.86
CA LEU A 1005 5.43 -1.87 37.45
C LEU A 1005 4.41 -0.98 38.15
N ILE A 1006 3.50 -0.38 37.39
CA ILE A 1006 2.58 0.65 37.86
C ILE A 1006 1.16 0.26 37.47
N ALA A 1007 0.26 0.24 38.44
CA ALA A 1007 -1.17 0.03 38.24
C ALA A 1007 -1.94 1.26 38.69
N VAL A 1008 -2.84 1.78 37.85
CA VAL A 1008 -3.71 2.91 38.17
C VAL A 1008 -5.15 2.55 37.86
N SER A 1009 -6.03 2.71 38.85
CA SER A 1009 -7.47 2.66 38.66
C SER A 1009 -7.95 3.93 37.99
N LEU A 1010 -8.81 3.81 36.99
CA LEU A 1010 -9.41 4.92 36.26
C LEU A 1010 -10.83 5.24 36.77
N ASP A 1011 -11.32 4.47 37.74
CA ASP A 1011 -12.61 4.68 38.41
C ASP A 1011 -12.38 5.38 39.76
N PRO A 1012 -12.78 6.65 39.92
CA PRO A 1012 -12.58 7.39 41.16
C PRO A 1012 -13.58 7.02 42.28
N HIS A 1013 -14.54 6.13 42.01
CA HIS A 1013 -15.66 5.86 42.92
C HIS A 1013 -15.63 4.45 43.51
N ASN A 1014 -15.25 3.43 42.73
CA ASN A 1014 -15.40 2.03 43.15
C ASN A 1014 -14.06 1.30 43.29
N LEU A 1015 -14.00 0.33 44.23
CA LEU A 1015 -12.92 -0.65 44.29
C LEU A 1015 -12.81 -1.41 42.96
N GLN A 1016 -11.62 -1.39 42.35
CA GLN A 1016 -11.34 -2.15 41.13
C GLN A 1016 -10.39 -3.30 41.42
N ARG A 1017 -10.67 -4.48 40.84
CA ARG A 1017 -9.78 -5.65 40.86
C ARG A 1017 -9.44 -6.09 39.45
N SER A 1018 -8.23 -6.59 39.24
CA SER A 1018 -7.80 -7.14 37.95
C SER A 1018 -6.78 -8.26 38.15
N ASP A 1019 -6.83 -9.25 37.27
CA ASP A 1019 -5.67 -10.08 37.00
C ASP A 1019 -4.74 -9.33 36.05
N VAL A 1020 -3.45 -9.31 36.38
CA VAL A 1020 -2.39 -8.65 35.62
C VAL A 1020 -1.31 -9.64 35.19
N GLU A 1021 -0.75 -9.42 34.01
CA GLU A 1021 0.32 -10.25 33.44
C GLU A 1021 1.69 -9.64 33.73
N LEU A 1022 2.50 -10.35 34.52
CA LEU A 1022 3.88 -9.94 34.79
C LEU A 1022 4.78 -10.25 33.59
N PRO A 1023 5.64 -9.31 33.15
CA PRO A 1023 6.47 -9.49 31.96
C PRO A 1023 7.73 -10.33 32.25
N LEU A 1024 7.56 -11.56 32.75
CA LEU A 1024 8.65 -12.45 33.17
C LEU A 1024 9.70 -12.71 32.05
N TRP A 1025 9.27 -12.67 30.79
CA TRP A 1025 10.13 -12.85 29.62
C TRP A 1025 11.18 -11.73 29.48
N HIS A 1026 10.96 -10.53 30.03
CA HIS A 1026 11.98 -9.46 30.04
C HIS A 1026 13.22 -9.81 30.87
N TRP A 1027 13.13 -10.81 31.77
CA TRP A 1027 14.24 -11.33 32.56
C TRP A 1027 14.60 -12.77 32.16
N SER A 1028 14.17 -13.24 30.98
CA SER A 1028 14.35 -14.63 30.53
C SER A 1028 13.80 -15.68 31.51
N LEU A 1029 12.78 -15.32 32.29
CA LEU A 1029 12.09 -16.24 33.19
C LEU A 1029 10.86 -16.86 32.50
N GLY A 1030 10.60 -18.14 32.76
CA GLY A 1030 9.37 -18.81 32.32
C GLY A 1030 8.14 -18.43 33.15
N ASP A 1031 6.95 -18.90 32.77
CA ASP A 1031 5.66 -18.52 33.38
C ASP A 1031 5.53 -18.82 34.89
N GLY A 1032 6.37 -19.69 35.45
CA GLY A 1032 6.46 -19.98 36.89
C GLY A 1032 7.51 -19.17 37.65
N GLY A 1033 8.16 -18.20 37.01
CA GLY A 1033 9.25 -17.40 37.59
C GLY A 1033 8.81 -16.53 38.77
N THR A 1034 9.81 -16.05 39.52
CA THR A 1034 9.62 -15.17 40.69
C THR A 1034 10.34 -13.83 40.48
N LEU A 1035 9.65 -12.74 40.80
CA LEU A 1035 10.19 -11.38 40.86
C LEU A 1035 10.15 -10.86 42.29
N ASP A 1036 11.20 -10.15 42.69
CA ASP A 1036 11.21 -9.38 43.95
C ASP A 1036 10.63 -7.99 43.68
N ALA A 1037 9.67 -7.57 44.52
CA ALA A 1037 8.95 -6.32 44.38
C ALA A 1037 9.02 -5.48 45.68
N GLU A 1038 9.20 -4.19 45.53
CA GLU A 1038 9.16 -3.18 46.60
C GLU A 1038 8.01 -2.21 46.31
N ASP A 1039 7.01 -2.14 47.20
CA ASP A 1039 5.94 -1.14 47.12
C ASP A 1039 6.51 0.24 47.49
N LEU A 1040 6.57 1.16 46.53
CA LEU A 1040 7.18 2.47 46.73
C LEU A 1040 6.28 3.45 47.50
N ILE A 1041 5.01 3.11 47.67
CA ILE A 1041 4.06 3.86 48.49
C ILE A 1041 4.14 3.37 49.93
N GLY A 1042 3.95 2.06 50.14
CA GLY A 1042 3.90 1.45 51.47
C GLY A 1042 5.27 1.12 52.08
N GLY A 1043 6.33 1.05 51.28
CA GLY A 1043 7.71 0.78 51.69
C GLY A 1043 8.03 -0.70 52.01
N TYR A 1044 7.08 -1.61 51.86
CA TYR A 1044 7.29 -3.04 52.16
C TYR A 1044 7.72 -3.82 50.91
N ARG A 1045 8.45 -4.92 51.15
CA ARG A 1045 8.97 -5.80 50.10
C ARG A 1045 8.27 -7.15 50.14
N PHE A 1046 8.03 -7.70 48.96
CA PHE A 1046 7.35 -8.99 48.80
C PHE A 1046 7.79 -9.67 47.49
N LYS A 1047 7.25 -10.87 47.23
CA LYS A 1047 7.57 -11.67 46.05
C LYS A 1047 6.34 -11.95 45.23
N TRP A 1048 6.45 -11.82 43.92
CA TRP A 1048 5.46 -12.33 42.98
C TRP A 1048 5.97 -13.59 42.31
N THR A 1049 5.22 -14.68 42.42
CA THR A 1049 5.55 -15.96 41.79
C THR A 1049 4.44 -16.35 40.83
N GLY A 1050 4.82 -16.67 39.60
CA GLY A 1050 3.90 -16.96 38.52
C GLY A 1050 3.53 -15.73 37.71
N LYS A 1051 3.20 -15.96 36.44
CA LYS A 1051 2.91 -14.94 35.43
C LYS A 1051 1.67 -14.09 35.72
N TRP A 1052 0.61 -14.70 36.26
CA TRP A 1052 -0.65 -13.99 36.54
C TRP A 1052 -0.76 -13.68 38.03
N GLN A 1053 -1.00 -12.40 38.35
CA GLN A 1053 -1.23 -11.93 39.72
C GLN A 1053 -2.57 -11.20 39.79
N SER A 1054 -3.29 -11.34 40.90
CA SER A 1054 -4.51 -10.56 41.15
C SER A 1054 -4.19 -9.35 42.03
N ILE A 1055 -4.60 -8.16 41.59
CA ILE A 1055 -4.44 -6.90 42.32
C ILE A 1055 -5.80 -6.25 42.59
N GLY A 1056 -5.86 -5.39 43.62
CA GLY A 1056 -7.03 -4.59 43.96
C GLY A 1056 -6.63 -3.17 44.37
N LEU A 1057 -7.33 -2.17 43.83
CA LEU A 1057 -7.09 -0.75 44.07
C LEU A 1057 -8.36 -0.10 44.61
N ASN A 1058 -8.31 0.40 45.85
CA ASN A 1058 -9.44 1.04 46.51
C ASN A 1058 -9.29 2.58 46.41
N PRO A 1059 -10.14 3.30 45.67
CA PRO A 1059 -10.01 4.75 45.53
C PRO A 1059 -10.15 5.52 46.86
N GLU A 1060 -10.85 4.97 47.86
CA GLU A 1060 -10.94 5.60 49.20
C GLU A 1060 -9.60 5.57 49.97
N VAL A 1061 -8.70 4.65 49.63
CA VAL A 1061 -7.37 4.52 50.23
C VAL A 1061 -6.32 5.12 49.29
N LEU A 1062 -6.13 4.47 48.13
CA LEU A 1062 -5.24 4.94 47.08
C LEU A 1062 -5.64 4.28 45.74
N PRO A 1063 -5.88 5.05 44.68
CA PRO A 1063 -6.33 4.50 43.40
C PRO A 1063 -5.18 3.99 42.52
N TYR A 1064 -3.96 3.88 43.03
CA TYR A 1064 -2.80 3.41 42.28
C TYR A 1064 -1.80 2.67 43.17
N ALA A 1065 -0.92 1.90 42.54
CA ALA A 1065 0.20 1.22 43.17
C ALA A 1065 1.43 1.28 42.26
N ILE A 1066 2.61 1.41 42.86
CA ILE A 1066 3.89 1.55 42.16
C ILE A 1066 4.89 0.60 42.81
N TRP A 1067 5.39 -0.36 42.03
CA TRP A 1067 6.32 -1.36 42.50
C TRP A 1067 7.65 -1.28 41.76
N ARG A 1068 8.76 -1.25 42.52
CA ARG A 1068 10.11 -1.41 41.95
C ARG A 1068 10.46 -2.88 41.88
N ILE A 1069 10.91 -3.34 40.72
CA ILE A 1069 11.11 -4.75 40.41
C ILE A 1069 12.58 -5.09 40.27
N ARG A 1070 12.98 -6.26 40.77
CA ARG A 1070 14.31 -6.87 40.56
C ARG A 1070 14.18 -8.35 40.25
N SER A 1071 15.07 -8.87 39.39
CA SER A 1071 15.26 -10.31 39.26
C SER A 1071 16.18 -10.82 40.37
N ARG A 1072 15.99 -12.08 40.76
CA ARG A 1072 16.68 -12.73 41.90
C ARG A 1072 18.21 -12.90 41.69
N GLU A 1073 18.70 -12.71 40.47
CA GLU A 1073 20.10 -12.95 40.07
C GLU A 1073 20.87 -11.68 39.66
N ALA A 1074 20.33 -10.49 39.94
CA ALA A 1074 21.04 -9.21 39.70
C ALA A 1074 21.98 -8.83 40.86
#